data_AF-A0A5N6DP55-F1
#
_entry.id   AF-A0A5N6DP55-F1
#
_cell.length_a   1.000
_cell.length_b   1.000
_cell.length_c   1.000
_cell.angle_alpha   90.00
_cell.angle_beta   90.00
_cell.angle_gamma   90.00
#
_symmetry.space_group_name_H-M   'P 1'
#
loop_
_entity.id
_entity.type
_entity.pdbx_description
1 polymer ?
#
loop_
_entity_poly.entity_id
_entity_poly.type
_entity_poly.pdbx_seq_one_letter_code
_entity_poly.pdbx_strand_id
1 'polypeptide(L)'
;MNSPEKSAACDIYDPKSIPDYDREFIDPDDLRQFENALNDNESNSLVALNDWRPIYQRVRKNRGRRKKPRRTTDETREGVLYTVLKWPFLFIVFGWITVLGFAYALTRFYIVLYERWVSWRGKKESLRRELWKQTDYNNWLKAAQALDNHLGNQQWKEIDEYAYYDHLTINKLVNQLRKARTDVELQLRNGVSSSTVITATEELCALLEGCVKNNFAGVENPRLYSETYSGTKNLVQEYIDEVEKCIQVVSNNKRVSSEDKYHHFKHLDTNFGRTALCLSGGATFAYYHFGVARALLDNGVLPEIITGTSGGALVAALIATRTDEELKQVLVPALAHRIRASSEGMASWIWRWWRTGARFDTITWARECSWFCRGSTTFKEAYERTGRILNVSCVPSDPHSPTILANYLTSPNCVIWSAVLASAAVPGILNPVVLMTKKRDGTLAPYSFGHKWKDGSLRTDIPIRALNLHFNVNFPIVSQVNPHINLFFFSSRGSVGRPVTHRRGRGWRGGFLGSAIEQYIKLDLNKWLRVLRHLELLPRPLGQDWSEIWLQKFSGTITIWPKTIPSDFYYILSDPTPERLARMLNVGQQSAFPMIQFIKNRLKIENAILKGLHQYSPAVSPAQSRRSRGHASKPSDPMVERLDHNLPDRQPDNKEDLSDSSGIDSNVSSRDSSRLQPSSNRRNRRRSTGNIFQEMRRQSAVFFDDSDLYAEDDKKAE
;
A
#
# COMPACT_ATOMS: atom_id res chain seq x y z
N MET A 1 11.91 49.94 -30.44
CA MET A 1 11.10 48.69 -30.46
C MET A 1 11.95 47.63 -29.79
N ASN A 2 11.66 47.28 -28.54
CA ASN A 2 12.48 46.31 -27.81
C ASN A 2 11.58 45.13 -27.42
N SER A 3 11.81 43.98 -28.03
CA SER A 3 11.16 42.73 -27.64
C SER A 3 11.64 42.33 -26.24
N PRO A 4 10.76 42.00 -25.29
CA PRO A 4 11.20 41.43 -24.02
C PRO A 4 11.84 40.07 -24.27
N GLU A 5 12.96 39.80 -23.60
CA GLU A 5 13.71 38.57 -23.76
C GLU A 5 12.88 37.37 -23.30
N LYS A 6 12.62 36.42 -24.21
CA LYS A 6 12.20 35.07 -23.83
C LYS A 6 13.38 34.36 -23.19
N SER A 7 13.58 34.57 -21.89
CA SER A 7 14.49 33.76 -21.08
C SER A 7 14.14 32.27 -21.21
N ALA A 8 15.16 31.41 -21.15
CA ALA A 8 15.09 30.02 -21.61
C ALA A 8 14.27 29.10 -20.66
N ALA A 9 12.96 29.26 -20.66
CA ALA A 9 12.03 28.23 -20.22
C ALA A 9 12.13 27.03 -21.19
N CYS A 10 12.85 25.99 -20.79
CA CYS A 10 12.95 24.74 -21.55
C CYS A 10 11.54 24.18 -21.83
N ASP A 11 11.25 23.80 -23.07
CA ASP A 11 9.91 23.40 -23.47
C ASP A 11 9.46 22.17 -22.68
N ILE A 12 8.43 22.37 -21.85
CA ILE A 12 7.92 21.40 -20.85
C ILE A 12 7.34 20.12 -21.51
N TYR A 13 7.22 20.13 -22.84
CA TYR A 13 6.76 19.04 -23.69
C TYR A 13 7.87 18.37 -24.52
N ASP A 14 9.08 18.95 -24.60
CA ASP A 14 10.23 18.39 -25.31
C ASP A 14 10.78 17.17 -24.52
N PRO A 15 10.89 15.97 -25.12
CA PRO A 15 11.54 14.83 -24.47
C PRO A 15 12.95 15.12 -23.94
N LYS A 16 13.70 16.06 -24.54
CA LYS A 16 15.05 16.45 -24.11
C LYS A 16 15.08 17.18 -22.75
N SER A 17 13.94 17.63 -22.25
CA SER A 17 13.82 18.21 -20.90
C SER A 17 14.03 17.18 -19.78
N ILE A 18 13.97 15.88 -20.09
CA ILE A 18 14.04 14.79 -19.11
C ILE A 18 15.48 14.29 -18.92
N PRO A 19 16.01 14.25 -17.68
CA PRO A 19 17.32 13.68 -17.39
C PRO A 19 17.32 12.16 -17.61
N ASP A 20 18.44 11.61 -18.09
CA ASP A 20 18.57 10.20 -18.49
C ASP A 20 17.48 9.74 -19.50
N TYR A 21 16.91 10.62 -20.36
CA TYR A 21 15.84 10.24 -21.29
C TYR A 21 16.26 9.10 -22.24
N ASP A 22 17.28 9.29 -23.09
CA ASP A 22 17.74 8.28 -24.07
C ASP A 22 18.63 7.18 -23.47
N ARG A 23 18.68 7.07 -22.14
CA ARG A 23 19.50 6.09 -21.44
C ARG A 23 18.71 4.81 -21.19
N GLU A 24 19.06 3.73 -21.88
CA GLU A 24 18.68 2.39 -21.44
C GLU A 24 19.47 2.03 -20.16
N PHE A 25 18.76 1.53 -19.15
CA PHE A 25 19.31 1.22 -17.82
C PHE A 25 19.39 -0.29 -17.53
N ILE A 26 18.89 -1.12 -18.43
CA ILE A 26 18.78 -2.57 -18.25
C ILE A 26 19.78 -3.30 -19.12
N ASP A 27 20.40 -4.34 -18.58
CA ASP A 27 21.29 -5.21 -19.32
C ASP A 27 20.46 -6.15 -20.23
N PRO A 28 20.86 -6.40 -21.50
CA PRO A 28 20.21 -7.41 -22.32
C PRO A 28 20.23 -8.82 -21.69
N ASP A 29 21.22 -9.16 -20.86
CA ASP A 29 21.28 -10.46 -20.16
C ASP A 29 20.31 -10.56 -18.99
N ASP A 30 19.96 -9.45 -18.32
CA ASP A 30 18.88 -9.44 -17.31
C ASP A 30 17.54 -9.83 -17.96
N LEU A 31 17.25 -9.30 -19.15
CA LEU A 31 16.03 -9.61 -19.90
C LEU A 31 16.02 -11.06 -20.38
N ARG A 32 17.15 -11.61 -20.83
CA ARG A 32 17.29 -13.04 -21.21
C ARG A 32 17.06 -13.96 -20.00
N GLN A 33 17.61 -13.62 -18.83
CA GLN A 33 17.43 -14.40 -17.61
C GLN A 33 15.97 -14.38 -17.13
N PHE A 34 15.26 -13.26 -17.33
CA PHE A 34 13.82 -13.16 -17.09
C PHE A 34 12.97 -13.95 -18.11
N GLU A 35 13.29 -13.89 -19.40
CA GLU A 35 12.63 -14.69 -20.43
C GLU A 35 12.77 -16.20 -20.15
N ASN A 36 13.97 -16.66 -19.79
CA ASN A 36 14.21 -18.03 -19.35
C ASN A 36 13.33 -18.38 -18.14
N ALA A 37 13.33 -17.56 -17.08
CA ALA A 37 12.49 -17.78 -15.90
C ALA A 37 10.97 -17.77 -16.18
N LEU A 38 10.50 -17.06 -17.21
CA LEU A 38 9.10 -17.13 -17.66
C LEU A 38 8.79 -18.44 -18.40
N ASN A 39 9.75 -18.96 -19.17
CA ASN A 39 9.61 -20.19 -19.96
C ASN A 39 9.83 -21.47 -19.13
N ASP A 40 10.65 -21.40 -18.08
CA ASP A 40 10.91 -22.46 -17.10
C ASP A 40 9.67 -22.73 -16.23
N ASN A 41 8.72 -23.45 -16.80
CA ASN A 41 7.51 -23.91 -16.12
C ASN A 41 7.76 -25.17 -15.27
N GLU A 42 8.99 -25.70 -15.27
CA GLU A 42 9.42 -26.78 -14.38
C GLU A 42 10.04 -26.18 -13.10
N SER A 43 9.18 -25.66 -12.22
CA SER A 43 9.49 -25.68 -10.79
C SER A 43 9.69 -27.15 -10.41
N ASN A 44 10.94 -27.61 -10.38
CA ASN A 44 11.29 -29.00 -10.10
C ASN A 44 10.54 -29.45 -8.85
N SER A 45 9.66 -30.45 -9.01
CA SER A 45 8.93 -31.03 -7.90
C SER A 45 9.94 -31.48 -6.85
N LEU A 46 9.77 -31.07 -5.60
CA LEU A 46 10.69 -31.37 -4.50
C LEU A 46 10.84 -32.88 -4.29
N VAL A 47 11.76 -33.49 -5.04
CA VAL A 47 12.31 -34.80 -4.73
C VAL A 47 13.18 -34.59 -3.50
N ALA A 48 12.65 -34.98 -2.33
CA ALA A 48 13.39 -34.89 -1.09
C ALA A 48 14.70 -35.67 -1.24
N LEU A 49 15.84 -35.02 -0.96
CA LEU A 49 17.17 -35.55 -1.27
C LEU A 49 17.55 -36.82 -0.49
N ASN A 50 16.67 -37.28 0.42
CA ASN A 50 16.87 -38.42 1.31
C ASN A 50 16.25 -39.73 0.79
N ASP A 51 15.57 -39.75 -0.37
CA ASP A 51 14.88 -40.95 -0.88
C ASP A 51 15.84 -41.97 -1.56
N TRP A 52 17.01 -42.19 -0.93
CA TRP A 52 18.07 -43.10 -1.38
C TRP A 52 17.78 -44.58 -1.05
N ARG A 53 16.56 -45.04 -1.36
CA ARG A 53 16.24 -46.48 -1.38
C ARG A 53 15.88 -46.90 -2.81
N PRO A 54 16.73 -47.68 -3.50
CA PRO A 54 16.44 -48.15 -4.85
C PRO A 54 15.37 -49.25 -4.83
N ILE A 55 14.10 -48.86 -4.67
CA ILE A 55 12.96 -49.73 -4.90
C ILE A 55 12.90 -50.01 -6.40
N TYR A 56 13.17 -51.25 -6.80
CA TYR A 56 13.15 -51.71 -8.20
C TYR A 56 11.72 -51.79 -8.80
N GLN A 57 10.95 -50.70 -8.70
CA GLN A 57 9.64 -50.61 -9.33
C GLN A 57 9.83 -50.48 -10.85
N ARG A 58 9.46 -51.53 -11.60
CA ARG A 58 9.52 -51.55 -13.07
C ARG A 58 8.56 -50.50 -13.67
N VAL A 59 9.03 -49.28 -13.88
CA VAL A 59 8.29 -48.21 -14.56
C VAL A 59 8.07 -48.61 -16.03
N ARG A 60 6.91 -49.19 -16.34
CA ARG A 60 6.45 -49.38 -17.72
C ARG A 60 6.40 -48.00 -18.40
N LYS A 61 7.22 -47.81 -19.43
CA LYS A 61 7.24 -46.59 -20.27
C LYS A 61 5.94 -46.47 -21.09
N ASN A 62 4.87 -46.01 -20.45
CA ASN A 62 3.64 -45.63 -21.14
C ASN A 62 3.95 -44.48 -22.11
N ARG A 63 3.92 -44.76 -23.42
CA ARG A 63 3.95 -43.75 -24.51
C ARG A 63 2.62 -42.98 -24.61
N GLY A 64 2.12 -42.51 -23.47
CA GLY A 64 0.97 -41.59 -23.39
C GLY A 64 1.47 -40.17 -23.12
N ARG A 65 0.87 -39.17 -23.79
CA ARG A 65 1.12 -37.74 -23.50
C ARG A 65 1.04 -37.50 -21.99
N ARG A 66 2.08 -36.87 -21.38
CA ARG A 66 2.05 -36.40 -19.98
C ARG A 66 0.81 -35.52 -19.78
N LYS A 67 -0.29 -36.09 -19.27
CA LYS A 67 -1.44 -35.30 -18.82
C LYS A 67 -0.96 -34.52 -17.59
N LYS A 68 -1.07 -33.19 -17.62
CA LYS A 68 -0.75 -32.34 -16.46
C LYS A 68 -1.52 -32.88 -15.24
N PRO A 69 -0.91 -32.92 -14.03
CA PRO A 69 -1.61 -33.36 -12.84
C PRO A 69 -2.89 -32.55 -12.69
N ARG A 70 -4.03 -33.24 -12.59
CA ARG A 70 -5.31 -32.56 -12.32
C ARG A 70 -5.27 -32.12 -10.87
N ARG A 71 -5.24 -30.80 -10.65
CA ARG A 71 -5.59 -30.18 -9.36
C ARG A 71 -6.92 -30.79 -8.89
N THR A 72 -7.02 -31.10 -7.61
CA THR A 72 -8.25 -31.60 -6.99
C THR A 72 -9.43 -30.67 -7.28
N THR A 73 -10.62 -31.23 -7.46
CA THR A 73 -11.84 -30.44 -7.61
C THR A 73 -12.23 -29.80 -6.29
N ASP A 74 -12.89 -28.65 -6.37
CA ASP A 74 -13.30 -27.87 -5.21
C ASP A 74 -14.58 -28.50 -4.63
N GLU A 75 -14.41 -29.36 -3.62
CA GLU A 75 -15.44 -30.26 -3.08
C GLU A 75 -16.73 -29.51 -2.64
N THR A 76 -16.58 -28.24 -2.26
CA THR A 76 -17.66 -27.32 -1.88
C THR A 76 -18.74 -27.15 -2.97
N ARG A 77 -18.42 -27.45 -4.23
CA ARG A 77 -19.26 -27.16 -5.40
C ARG A 77 -20.02 -28.36 -5.96
N GLU A 78 -19.84 -29.57 -5.41
CA GLU A 78 -20.39 -30.81 -5.97
C GLU A 78 -21.88 -31.05 -5.59
N GLY A 79 -22.50 -30.16 -4.83
CA GLY A 79 -23.91 -30.22 -4.49
C GLY A 79 -24.84 -30.06 -5.70
N VAL A 80 -25.73 -31.04 -5.93
CA VAL A 80 -26.77 -30.97 -6.97
C VAL A 80 -27.69 -29.75 -6.75
N LEU A 81 -28.07 -29.49 -5.50
CA LEU A 81 -28.88 -28.33 -5.12
C LEU A 81 -28.17 -27.00 -5.43
N TYR A 82 -26.87 -26.91 -5.13
CA TYR A 82 -26.03 -25.76 -5.49
C TYR A 82 -25.98 -25.57 -7.00
N THR A 83 -25.73 -26.63 -7.77
CA THR A 83 -25.65 -26.59 -9.23
C THR A 83 -26.95 -26.08 -9.88
N VAL A 84 -28.11 -26.48 -9.36
CA VAL A 84 -29.42 -26.04 -9.85
C VAL A 84 -29.78 -24.64 -9.39
N LEU A 85 -29.59 -24.29 -8.11
CA LEU A 85 -30.02 -23.00 -7.56
C LEU A 85 -29.04 -21.84 -7.79
N LYS A 86 -27.74 -22.12 -8.04
CA LYS A 86 -26.70 -21.09 -8.29
C LYS A 86 -27.13 -20.11 -9.38
N TRP A 87 -27.64 -20.60 -10.51
CA TRP A 87 -28.02 -19.76 -11.65
C TRP A 87 -29.23 -18.85 -11.39
N PRO A 88 -30.43 -19.36 -11.01
CA PRO A 88 -31.56 -18.48 -10.73
C PRO A 88 -31.28 -17.50 -9.58
N PHE A 89 -30.58 -17.94 -8.53
CA PHE A 89 -30.22 -17.04 -7.43
C PHE A 89 -29.18 -15.98 -7.86
N LEU A 90 -28.19 -16.33 -8.68
CA LEU A 90 -27.27 -15.35 -9.28
C LEU A 90 -28.01 -14.33 -10.14
N PHE A 91 -28.98 -14.75 -10.97
CA PHE A 91 -29.77 -13.81 -11.78
C PHE A 91 -30.63 -12.87 -10.92
N ILE A 92 -31.22 -13.37 -9.83
CA ILE A 92 -31.97 -12.54 -8.86
C ILE A 92 -31.04 -11.52 -8.20
N VAL A 93 -29.89 -11.96 -7.67
CA VAL A 93 -28.92 -11.06 -7.00
C VAL A 93 -28.35 -10.04 -7.97
N PHE A 94 -27.98 -10.44 -9.19
CA PHE A 94 -27.44 -9.52 -10.20
C PHE A 94 -28.50 -8.53 -10.71
N GLY A 95 -29.75 -8.98 -10.91
CA GLY A 95 -30.89 -8.13 -11.23
C GLY A 95 -31.14 -7.08 -10.14
N TRP A 96 -31.13 -7.48 -8.87
CA TRP A 96 -31.31 -6.55 -7.75
C TRP A 96 -30.13 -5.57 -7.60
N ILE A 97 -28.89 -6.03 -7.76
CA ILE A 97 -27.70 -5.15 -7.84
C ILE A 97 -27.84 -4.14 -9.00
N THR A 98 -28.39 -4.55 -10.15
CA THR A 98 -28.63 -3.66 -11.29
C THR A 98 -29.69 -2.59 -10.97
N VAL A 99 -30.81 -2.97 -10.32
CA VAL A 99 -31.85 -2.03 -9.86
C VAL A 99 -31.29 -1.04 -8.83
N LEU A 100 -30.54 -1.52 -7.83
CA LEU A 100 -29.86 -0.67 -6.86
C LEU A 100 -28.84 0.27 -7.52
N GLY A 101 -28.09 -0.21 -8.53
CA GLY A 101 -27.14 0.60 -9.30
C GLY A 101 -27.81 1.73 -10.09
N PHE A 102 -28.98 1.46 -10.68
CA PHE A 102 -29.78 2.49 -11.36
C PHE A 102 -30.35 3.52 -10.37
N ALA A 103 -30.91 3.06 -9.24
CA ALA A 103 -31.39 3.95 -8.18
C ALA A 103 -30.27 4.81 -7.57
N TYR A 104 -29.06 4.24 -7.43
CA TYR A 104 -27.85 4.97 -7.03
C TYR A 104 -27.52 6.08 -8.04
N ALA A 105 -27.46 5.75 -9.35
CA ALA A 105 -27.17 6.72 -10.39
C ALA A 105 -28.19 7.88 -10.43
N LEU A 106 -29.49 7.56 -10.29
CA LEU A 106 -30.56 8.57 -10.21
C LEU A 106 -30.40 9.49 -8.99
N THR A 107 -30.10 8.91 -7.81
CA THR A 107 -29.84 9.68 -6.58
C THR A 107 -28.63 10.60 -6.74
N ARG A 108 -27.53 10.12 -7.34
CA ARG A 108 -26.33 10.92 -7.61
C ARG A 108 -26.59 12.03 -8.64
N PHE A 109 -27.42 11.78 -9.66
CA PHE A 109 -27.85 12.78 -10.64
C PHE A 109 -28.68 13.90 -9.98
N TYR A 110 -29.66 13.55 -9.15
CA TYR A 110 -30.44 14.50 -8.35
C TYR A 110 -29.53 15.41 -7.50
N ILE A 111 -28.57 14.83 -6.77
CA ILE A 111 -27.64 15.60 -5.92
C ILE A 111 -26.78 16.56 -6.76
N VAL A 112 -26.32 16.13 -7.95
CA VAL A 112 -25.53 16.98 -8.86
C VAL A 112 -26.36 18.14 -9.43
N LEU A 113 -27.62 17.90 -9.83
CA LEU A 113 -28.53 18.97 -10.25
C LEU A 113 -28.81 19.94 -9.10
N TYR A 114 -29.15 19.44 -7.91
CA TYR A 114 -29.39 20.27 -6.73
C TYR A 114 -28.16 21.14 -6.37
N GLU A 115 -26.95 20.58 -6.37
CA GLU A 115 -25.74 21.37 -6.14
C GLU A 115 -25.54 22.45 -7.20
N ARG A 116 -25.65 22.09 -8.49
CA ARG A 116 -25.44 23.03 -9.61
C ARG A 116 -26.48 24.15 -9.65
N TRP A 117 -27.74 23.84 -9.35
CA TRP A 117 -28.84 24.80 -9.45
C TRP A 117 -29.13 25.56 -8.16
N VAL A 118 -28.78 25.05 -6.97
CA VAL A 118 -29.12 25.71 -5.68
C VAL A 118 -27.88 26.22 -4.95
N SER A 119 -26.80 25.42 -4.89
CA SER A 119 -25.62 25.77 -4.07
C SER A 119 -24.62 26.68 -4.79
N TRP A 120 -24.42 26.49 -6.10
CA TRP A 120 -23.34 27.12 -6.87
C TRP A 120 -23.85 28.24 -7.80
N ARG A 121 -24.33 29.34 -7.22
CA ARG A 121 -24.71 30.58 -7.95
C ARG A 121 -23.80 31.77 -7.61
N GLY A 122 -23.62 32.68 -8.56
CA GLY A 122 -23.01 34.01 -8.35
C GLY A 122 -21.57 33.97 -7.84
N LYS A 123 -21.23 34.86 -6.89
CA LYS A 123 -19.86 35.04 -6.38
C LYS A 123 -19.21 33.75 -5.85
N LYS A 124 -19.99 32.84 -5.26
CA LYS A 124 -19.53 31.51 -4.81
C LYS A 124 -19.03 30.63 -5.96
N GLU A 125 -19.67 30.69 -7.13
CA GLU A 125 -19.21 29.95 -8.30
C GLU A 125 -17.95 30.58 -8.89
N SER A 126 -17.86 31.92 -8.93
CA SER A 126 -16.68 32.63 -9.44
C SER A 126 -15.42 32.30 -8.63
N LEU A 127 -15.48 32.43 -7.30
CA LEU A 127 -14.37 32.08 -6.39
C LEU A 127 -14.00 30.59 -6.49
N ARG A 128 -14.98 29.71 -6.70
CA ARG A 128 -14.72 28.28 -6.95
C ARG A 128 -14.01 28.06 -8.30
N ARG A 129 -14.42 28.74 -9.37
CA ARG A 129 -13.74 28.65 -10.68
C ARG A 129 -12.31 29.20 -10.59
N GLU A 130 -12.09 30.26 -9.83
CA GLU A 130 -10.77 30.84 -9.55
C GLU A 130 -9.85 29.85 -8.80
N LEU A 131 -10.35 29.20 -7.75
CA LEU A 131 -9.63 28.14 -7.03
C LEU A 131 -9.24 26.95 -7.93
N TRP A 132 -10.03 26.67 -8.98
CA TRP A 132 -9.76 25.62 -9.98
C TRP A 132 -8.91 26.10 -11.19
N LYS A 133 -8.49 27.37 -11.21
CA LYS A 133 -7.52 27.89 -12.20
C LYS A 133 -6.07 27.86 -11.69
N GLN A 134 -5.85 27.81 -10.37
CA GLN A 134 -4.51 27.93 -9.79
C GLN A 134 -3.67 26.66 -10.04
N THR A 135 -2.43 26.86 -10.48
CA THR A 135 -1.42 25.80 -10.66
C THR A 135 -0.58 25.55 -9.41
N ASP A 136 -0.43 26.55 -8.54
CA ASP A 136 0.53 26.51 -7.42
C ASP A 136 -0.21 26.55 -6.09
N TYR A 137 0.26 25.75 -5.12
CA TYR A 137 -0.37 25.67 -3.80
C TYR A 137 -0.49 27.02 -3.10
N ASN A 138 0.51 27.90 -3.21
CA ASN A 138 0.49 29.21 -2.54
C ASN A 138 -0.59 30.15 -3.11
N ASN A 139 -0.89 30.05 -4.40
CA ASN A 139 -1.94 30.84 -5.05
C ASN A 139 -3.32 30.17 -4.86
N TRP A 140 -3.36 28.83 -4.87
CA TRP A 140 -4.52 28.04 -4.48
C TRP A 140 -4.97 28.34 -3.03
N LEU A 141 -4.03 28.45 -2.10
CA LEU A 141 -4.30 28.73 -0.68
C LEU A 141 -4.94 30.11 -0.48
N LYS A 142 -4.46 31.14 -1.19
CA LYS A 142 -5.09 32.48 -1.20
C LYS A 142 -6.53 32.43 -1.72
N ALA A 143 -6.78 31.70 -2.80
CA ALA A 143 -8.12 31.51 -3.35
C ALA A 143 -9.03 30.71 -2.40
N ALA A 144 -8.49 29.71 -1.70
CA ALA A 144 -9.20 28.95 -0.67
C ALA A 144 -9.57 29.81 0.55
N GLN A 145 -8.66 30.67 1.02
CA GLN A 145 -8.91 31.64 2.09
C GLN A 145 -9.98 32.67 1.68
N ALA A 146 -9.92 33.20 0.45
CA ALA A 146 -10.95 34.12 -0.07
C ALA A 146 -12.34 33.46 -0.15
N LEU A 147 -12.40 32.17 -0.50
CA LEU A 147 -13.64 31.37 -0.51
C LEU A 147 -14.14 31.07 0.91
N ASP A 148 -13.26 30.68 1.84
CA ASP A 148 -13.61 30.45 3.24
C ASP A 148 -14.15 31.72 3.91
N ASN A 149 -13.51 32.87 3.69
CA ASN A 149 -13.96 34.18 4.17
C ASN A 149 -15.35 34.54 3.63
N HIS A 150 -15.62 34.29 2.34
CA HIS A 150 -16.94 34.55 1.75
C HIS A 150 -18.04 33.59 2.25
N LEU A 151 -17.68 32.40 2.73
CA LEU A 151 -18.64 31.43 3.28
C LEU A 151 -18.90 31.60 4.80
N GLY A 152 -18.03 32.34 5.50
CA GLY A 152 -18.03 32.46 6.97
C GLY A 152 -17.25 31.35 7.68
N ASN A 153 -16.47 30.56 6.94
CA ASN A 153 -15.73 29.42 7.48
C ASN A 153 -14.57 29.85 8.39
N GLN A 154 -14.09 31.10 8.25
CA GLN A 154 -13.01 31.64 9.09
C GLN A 154 -13.46 31.82 10.55
N GLN A 155 -14.68 32.33 10.78
CA GLN A 155 -15.30 32.42 12.11
C GLN A 155 -15.44 31.04 12.81
N TRP A 156 -15.61 29.96 12.02
CA TRP A 156 -15.64 28.60 12.57
C TRP A 156 -14.27 28.11 13.06
N LYS A 157 -13.15 28.66 12.54
CA LYS A 157 -11.79 28.34 13.01
C LYS A 157 -11.44 29.05 14.32
N GLU A 158 -12.05 30.21 14.56
CA GLU A 158 -11.86 31.08 15.73
C GLU A 158 -12.67 30.63 16.95
N ILE A 159 -13.85 30.03 16.75
CA ILE A 159 -14.59 29.34 17.81
C ILE A 159 -13.89 28.01 18.08
N ASP A 160 -13.44 27.73 19.30
CA ASP A 160 -12.80 26.44 19.61
C ASP A 160 -13.79 25.26 19.55
N GLU A 161 -15.00 25.43 20.11
CA GLU A 161 -15.99 24.36 20.25
C GLU A 161 -16.27 23.58 18.94
N TYR A 162 -16.17 22.24 19.02
CA TYR A 162 -16.59 21.32 17.97
C TYR A 162 -16.76 19.88 18.50
N ALA A 163 -17.80 19.17 18.06
CA ALA A 163 -18.21 17.87 18.62
C ALA A 163 -17.36 16.65 18.21
N TYR A 164 -16.19 16.86 17.59
CA TYR A 164 -15.38 15.78 17.00
C TYR A 164 -13.91 15.77 17.47
N TYR A 165 -13.57 16.64 18.43
CA TYR A 165 -12.28 16.70 19.11
C TYR A 165 -12.47 17.32 20.52
N ASP A 166 -11.59 17.00 21.48
CA ASP A 166 -11.69 17.52 22.85
C ASP A 166 -10.89 18.83 23.01
N HIS A 167 -11.54 19.93 22.63
CA HIS A 167 -11.02 21.29 22.80
C HIS A 167 -10.68 21.66 24.26
N LEU A 168 -11.37 21.09 25.27
CA LEU A 168 -11.09 21.41 26.68
C LEU A 168 -9.78 20.79 27.15
N THR A 169 -9.54 19.53 26.79
CA THR A 169 -8.26 18.85 27.08
C THR A 169 -7.12 19.50 26.30
N ILE A 170 -7.33 19.85 25.02
CA ILE A 170 -6.29 20.51 24.21
C ILE A 170 -5.92 21.88 24.76
N ASN A 171 -6.90 22.73 25.13
CA ASN A 171 -6.62 24.07 25.66
C ASN A 171 -5.87 23.98 27.01
N LYS A 172 -6.27 23.09 27.91
CA LYS A 172 -5.51 22.80 29.15
C LYS A 172 -4.08 22.36 28.86
N LEU A 173 -3.90 21.42 27.94
CA LEU A 173 -2.60 20.87 27.57
C LEU A 173 -1.68 21.90 26.89
N VAL A 174 -2.20 22.76 26.02
CA VAL A 174 -1.42 23.85 25.39
C VAL A 174 -0.86 24.78 26.47
N ASN A 175 -1.65 25.13 27.48
CA ASN A 175 -1.19 25.95 28.60
C ASN A 175 -0.14 25.22 29.46
N GLN A 176 -0.30 23.92 29.71
CA GLN A 176 0.68 23.09 30.43
C GLN A 176 2.02 22.97 29.67
N LEU A 177 1.97 22.60 28.38
CA LEU A 177 3.15 22.51 27.51
C LEU A 177 3.88 23.85 27.41
N ARG A 178 3.13 24.95 27.24
CA ARG A 178 3.68 26.30 27.21
C ARG A 178 4.41 26.66 28.50
N LYS A 179 3.80 26.38 29.67
CA LYS A 179 4.41 26.63 30.98
C LYS A 179 5.69 25.79 31.17
N ALA A 180 5.61 24.47 30.98
CA ALA A 180 6.76 23.58 31.13
C ALA A 180 7.91 23.98 30.18
N ARG A 181 7.60 24.36 28.93
CA ARG A 181 8.60 24.89 28.00
C ARG A 181 9.23 26.20 28.49
N THR A 182 8.45 27.16 28.99
CA THR A 182 9.01 28.41 29.52
C THR A 182 9.86 28.18 30.78
N ASP A 183 9.44 27.27 31.66
CA ASP A 183 10.18 26.96 32.90
C ASP A 183 11.54 26.32 32.55
N VAL A 184 11.58 25.38 31.59
CA VAL A 184 12.82 24.80 31.05
C VAL A 184 13.69 25.85 30.33
N GLU A 185 13.12 26.72 29.49
CA GLU A 185 13.88 27.77 28.81
C GLU A 185 14.50 28.79 29.77
N LEU A 186 13.78 29.18 30.83
CA LEU A 186 14.29 30.08 31.87
C LEU A 186 15.44 29.43 32.65
N GLN A 187 15.28 28.16 33.05
CA GLN A 187 16.31 27.42 33.78
C GLN A 187 17.59 27.18 32.94
N LEU A 188 17.45 26.94 31.64
CA LEU A 188 18.57 26.83 30.70
C LEU A 188 19.32 28.16 30.55
N ARG A 189 18.61 29.30 30.48
CA ARG A 189 19.23 30.65 30.41
C ARG A 189 19.91 31.05 31.71
N ASN A 190 19.28 30.77 32.85
CA ASN A 190 19.73 31.22 34.17
C ASN A 190 20.85 30.37 34.77
N GLY A 191 21.34 29.34 34.07
CA GLY A 191 22.49 28.53 34.51
C GLY A 191 22.23 27.64 35.75
N VAL A 192 20.97 27.50 36.18
CA VAL A 192 20.57 26.86 37.46
C VAL A 192 21.08 25.43 37.60
N SER A 193 21.32 24.98 38.85
CA SER A 193 21.80 23.65 39.23
C SER A 193 21.18 22.49 38.45
N SER A 194 22.00 21.53 38.05
CA SER A 194 21.62 20.49 37.08
C SER A 194 20.37 19.68 37.47
N SER A 195 20.21 19.35 38.76
CA SER A 195 19.09 18.56 39.27
C SER A 195 17.71 19.18 38.98
N THR A 196 17.52 20.46 39.29
CA THR A 196 16.23 21.16 39.05
C THR A 196 15.89 21.24 37.56
N VAL A 197 16.92 21.37 36.71
CA VAL A 197 16.73 21.45 35.25
C VAL A 197 16.41 20.08 34.65
N ILE A 198 16.98 19.01 35.19
CA ILE A 198 16.59 17.63 34.86
C ILE A 198 15.11 17.44 35.19
N THR A 199 14.65 17.75 36.41
CA THR A 199 13.24 17.54 36.81
C THR A 199 12.22 18.31 35.96
N ALA A 200 12.53 19.55 35.55
CA ALA A 200 11.63 20.30 34.66
C ALA A 200 11.62 19.74 33.23
N THR A 201 12.72 19.15 32.78
CA THR A 201 12.79 18.49 31.47
C THR A 201 12.14 17.12 31.47
N GLU A 202 12.16 16.39 32.58
CA GLU A 202 11.41 15.15 32.81
C GLU A 202 9.90 15.42 32.81
N GLU A 203 9.42 16.49 33.45
CA GLU A 203 8.01 16.92 33.37
C GLU A 203 7.60 17.22 31.91
N LEU A 204 8.44 17.94 31.16
CA LEU A 204 8.17 18.23 29.75
C LEU A 204 8.18 16.96 28.87
N CYS A 205 9.08 16.01 29.13
CA CYS A 205 9.10 14.72 28.45
C CYS A 205 7.85 13.88 28.77
N ALA A 206 7.42 13.83 30.04
CA ALA A 206 6.21 13.11 30.45
C ALA A 206 4.94 13.72 29.82
N LEU A 207 4.87 15.05 29.70
CA LEU A 207 3.78 15.73 28.98
C LEU A 207 3.78 15.39 27.48
N LEU A 208 4.95 15.33 26.83
CA LEU A 208 5.09 14.92 25.44
C LEU A 208 4.67 13.45 25.22
N GLU A 209 5.10 12.53 26.08
CA GLU A 209 4.65 11.13 26.04
C GLU A 209 3.16 10.96 26.35
N GLY A 210 2.60 11.90 27.12
CA GLY A 210 1.16 12.04 27.33
C GLY A 210 0.39 12.30 26.02
N CYS A 211 0.86 13.25 25.20
CA CYS A 211 0.08 13.82 24.09
C CYS A 211 0.51 13.43 22.67
N VAL A 212 1.76 13.03 22.45
CA VAL A 212 2.31 12.64 21.15
C VAL A 212 1.88 11.20 20.84
N LYS A 213 0.58 11.07 20.52
CA LYS A 213 -0.10 9.81 20.23
C LYS A 213 -0.97 9.95 18.98
N ASN A 214 -1.11 8.86 18.24
CA ASN A 214 -1.98 8.78 17.06
C ASN A 214 -3.40 9.33 17.34
N ASN A 215 -3.82 10.37 16.60
CA ASN A 215 -5.10 11.06 16.75
C ASN A 215 -5.45 11.47 18.20
N PHE A 216 -4.46 11.89 19.00
CA PHE A 216 -4.68 12.40 20.35
C PHE A 216 -5.80 13.46 20.39
N ALA A 217 -6.70 13.34 21.37
CA ALA A 217 -7.87 14.20 21.56
C ALA A 217 -8.78 14.41 20.31
N GLY A 218 -8.65 13.60 19.25
CA GLY A 218 -9.38 13.79 17.99
C GLY A 218 -8.81 14.89 17.07
N VAL A 219 -7.60 15.38 17.33
CA VAL A 219 -6.94 16.46 16.57
C VAL A 219 -6.78 16.12 15.08
N GLU A 220 -6.62 14.85 14.75
CA GLU A 220 -6.41 14.34 13.39
C GLU A 220 -7.70 13.81 12.75
N ASN A 221 -8.87 14.15 13.31
CA ASN A 221 -10.16 13.72 12.77
C ASN A 221 -10.42 14.35 11.39
N PRO A 222 -10.59 13.57 10.30
CA PRO A 222 -10.79 14.11 8.95
C PRO A 222 -12.05 14.98 8.80
N ARG A 223 -13.01 14.91 9.73
CA ARG A 223 -14.18 15.80 9.77
C ARG A 223 -13.79 17.24 10.10
N LEU A 224 -12.81 17.45 10.99
CA LEU A 224 -12.34 18.77 11.40
C LEU A 224 -11.79 19.55 10.19
N TYR A 225 -10.92 18.90 9.42
CA TYR A 225 -10.36 19.43 8.17
C TYR A 225 -11.36 19.43 6.99
N SER A 226 -12.61 18.98 7.18
CA SER A 226 -13.64 19.00 6.13
C SER A 226 -14.53 20.25 6.14
N GLU A 227 -14.58 21.01 7.24
CA GLU A 227 -15.47 22.18 7.37
C GLU A 227 -14.93 23.44 6.65
N THR A 228 -13.67 23.44 6.23
CA THR A 228 -13.02 24.59 5.54
C THR A 228 -12.23 24.15 4.30
N TYR A 229 -11.98 25.07 3.37
CA TYR A 229 -11.06 24.84 2.25
C TYR A 229 -9.59 24.97 2.65
N SER A 230 -9.29 25.77 3.68
CA SER A 230 -7.93 26.11 4.12
C SER A 230 -7.69 25.82 5.61
N GLY A 231 -7.22 24.61 5.91
CA GLY A 231 -6.73 24.23 7.24
C GLY A 231 -7.83 23.73 8.19
N THR A 232 -7.77 24.21 9.43
CA THR A 232 -8.50 23.65 10.59
C THR A 232 -8.73 24.72 11.67
N LYS A 233 -9.17 24.35 12.87
CA LYS A 233 -9.32 25.22 14.05
C LYS A 233 -7.99 25.89 14.44
N ASN A 234 -8.07 27.12 14.96
CA ASN A 234 -6.89 27.85 15.44
C ASN A 234 -6.21 27.12 16.61
N LEU A 235 -6.97 26.67 17.61
CA LEU A 235 -6.45 25.88 18.76
C LEU A 235 -5.71 24.60 18.35
N VAL A 236 -6.12 23.94 17.25
CA VAL A 236 -5.39 22.78 16.74
C VAL A 236 -4.04 23.17 16.14
N GLN A 237 -3.99 24.28 15.40
CA GLN A 237 -2.72 24.77 14.88
C GLN A 237 -1.79 25.21 16.01
N GLU A 238 -2.32 25.91 17.01
CA GLU A 238 -1.56 26.31 18.21
C GLU A 238 -0.98 25.10 18.96
N TYR A 239 -1.77 24.03 19.13
CA TYR A 239 -1.32 22.78 19.74
C TYR A 239 -0.16 22.14 18.96
N ILE A 240 -0.31 21.98 17.64
CA ILE A 240 0.73 21.38 16.78
C ILE A 240 2.01 22.22 16.80
N ASP A 241 1.86 23.54 16.76
CA ASP A 241 2.98 24.49 16.79
C ASP A 241 3.67 24.52 18.16
N GLU A 242 2.95 24.34 19.27
CA GLU A 242 3.56 24.27 20.61
C GLU A 242 4.25 22.92 20.86
N VAL A 243 3.67 21.80 20.42
CA VAL A 243 4.30 20.47 20.49
C VAL A 243 5.62 20.43 19.71
N GLU A 244 5.68 21.03 18.52
CA GLU A 244 6.93 21.18 17.77
C GLU A 244 8.00 21.91 18.60
N LYS A 245 7.67 23.08 19.19
CA LYS A 245 8.61 23.86 20.01
C LYS A 245 9.12 23.04 21.21
N CYS A 246 8.23 22.30 21.88
CA CYS A 246 8.60 21.45 23.01
C CYS A 246 9.59 20.35 22.59
N ILE A 247 9.33 19.66 21.48
CA ILE A 247 10.24 18.67 20.88
C ILE A 247 11.59 19.31 20.52
N GLN A 248 11.60 20.52 19.96
CA GLN A 248 12.83 21.25 19.65
C GLN A 248 13.62 21.64 20.92
N VAL A 249 12.97 22.04 22.01
CA VAL A 249 13.62 22.38 23.28
C VAL A 249 14.23 21.13 23.94
N VAL A 250 13.51 20.01 24.01
CA VAL A 250 14.04 18.73 24.51
C VAL A 250 15.23 18.25 23.68
N SER A 251 15.15 18.34 22.35
CA SER A 251 16.25 18.02 21.45
C SER A 251 17.48 18.90 21.71
N ASN A 252 17.31 20.23 21.74
CA ASN A 252 18.42 21.18 21.89
C ASN A 252 19.06 21.21 23.30
N ASN A 253 18.41 20.68 24.33
CA ASN A 253 18.92 20.68 25.70
C ASN A 253 20.19 19.81 25.85
N LYS A 254 21.36 20.43 26.01
CA LYS A 254 22.66 19.72 26.13
C LYS A 254 22.87 18.98 27.46
N ARG A 255 21.96 19.08 28.44
CA ARG A 255 22.13 18.52 29.80
C ARG A 255 21.60 17.08 29.95
N VAL A 256 20.68 16.64 29.08
CA VAL A 256 20.14 15.27 29.04
C VAL A 256 21.03 14.40 28.14
N SER A 257 21.23 13.12 28.49
CA SER A 257 22.07 12.21 27.69
C SER A 257 21.54 12.06 26.27
N SER A 258 22.44 11.78 25.34
CA SER A 258 22.06 11.39 23.97
C SER A 258 21.28 10.07 23.96
N GLU A 259 21.55 9.17 24.90
CA GLU A 259 20.88 7.87 25.02
C GLU A 259 19.44 8.04 25.50
N ASP A 260 19.21 8.75 26.62
CA ASP A 260 17.87 9.07 27.14
C ASP A 260 16.99 9.74 26.06
N LYS A 261 17.56 10.70 25.32
CA LYS A 261 16.88 11.35 24.19
C LYS A 261 16.53 10.36 23.08
N TYR A 262 17.44 9.47 22.70
CA TYR A 262 17.16 8.46 21.69
C TYR A 262 16.03 7.52 22.13
N HIS A 263 16.03 7.08 23.38
CA HIS A 263 14.95 6.28 23.96
C HIS A 263 13.62 7.02 23.98
N HIS A 264 13.61 8.28 24.42
CA HIS A 264 12.42 9.14 24.41
C HIS A 264 11.89 9.36 22.98
N PHE A 265 12.72 9.79 22.02
CA PHE A 265 12.28 9.98 20.63
C PHE A 265 11.82 8.67 19.96
N LYS A 266 12.38 7.52 20.33
CA LYS A 266 11.93 6.20 19.87
C LYS A 266 10.57 5.82 20.46
N HIS A 267 10.30 6.17 21.72
CA HIS A 267 9.00 6.02 22.35
C HIS A 267 7.96 6.95 21.69
N LEU A 268 8.31 8.21 21.40
CA LEU A 268 7.46 9.14 20.66
C LEU A 268 7.15 8.66 19.23
N ASP A 269 8.13 8.15 18.47
CA ASP A 269 7.90 7.59 17.12
C ASP A 269 6.99 6.35 17.17
N THR A 270 7.15 5.50 18.18
CA THR A 270 6.30 4.31 18.39
C THR A 270 4.85 4.71 18.69
N ASN A 271 4.63 5.71 19.55
CA ASN A 271 3.31 6.18 19.97
C ASN A 271 2.60 7.07 18.92
N PHE A 272 3.36 7.90 18.21
CA PHE A 272 2.82 8.76 17.16
C PHE A 272 2.55 7.97 15.88
N GLY A 273 3.48 7.07 15.50
CA GLY A 273 3.47 6.26 14.28
C GLY A 273 3.71 7.05 13.00
N ARG A 274 3.78 6.34 11.87
CA ARG A 274 4.33 6.87 10.62
C ARG A 274 3.29 7.13 9.52
N THR A 275 3.60 8.08 8.66
CA THR A 275 2.81 8.46 7.48
C THR A 275 3.27 7.70 6.24
N ALA A 276 2.32 7.22 5.42
CA ALA A 276 2.62 6.54 4.16
C ALA A 276 1.75 7.03 3.00
N LEU A 277 2.34 7.17 1.82
CA LEU A 277 1.62 7.43 0.56
C LEU A 277 1.24 6.11 -0.11
N CYS A 278 -0.05 5.89 -0.34
CA CYS A 278 -0.57 4.68 -0.96
C CYS A 278 -1.14 4.97 -2.36
N LEU A 279 -0.54 4.39 -3.40
CA LEU A 279 -0.94 4.56 -4.79
C LEU A 279 -1.71 3.33 -5.32
N SER A 280 -3.02 3.52 -5.48
CA SER A 280 -4.01 2.57 -6.02
C SER A 280 -3.65 2.00 -7.39
N GLY A 281 -4.18 0.82 -7.71
CA GLY A 281 -4.32 0.37 -9.08
C GLY A 281 -5.30 1.24 -9.90
N GLY A 282 -5.40 0.96 -11.21
CA GLY A 282 -6.35 1.66 -12.09
C GLY A 282 -5.93 1.80 -13.57
N ALA A 283 -5.00 1.00 -14.08
CA ALA A 283 -4.44 1.14 -15.44
C ALA A 283 -3.94 2.58 -15.70
N THR A 284 -4.25 3.20 -16.86
CA THR A 284 -3.75 4.55 -17.20
C THR A 284 -4.23 5.65 -16.25
N PHE A 285 -5.29 5.42 -15.46
CA PHE A 285 -5.71 6.35 -14.41
C PHE A 285 -4.62 6.54 -13.32
N ALA A 286 -3.67 5.62 -13.19
CA ALA A 286 -2.49 5.79 -12.33
C ALA A 286 -1.65 7.04 -12.67
N TYR A 287 -1.73 7.58 -13.89
CA TYR A 287 -0.97 8.78 -14.25
C TYR A 287 -1.46 10.05 -13.51
N TYR A 288 -2.67 10.04 -12.91
CA TYR A 288 -3.08 11.08 -11.97
C TYR A 288 -2.20 11.11 -10.70
N HIS A 289 -1.59 9.99 -10.31
CA HIS A 289 -0.69 9.93 -9.15
C HIS A 289 0.58 10.75 -9.36
N PHE A 290 1.08 10.90 -10.60
CA PHE A 290 2.21 11.80 -10.88
C PHE A 290 1.90 13.23 -10.43
N GLY A 291 0.66 13.70 -10.65
CA GLY A 291 0.21 15.02 -10.20
C GLY A 291 0.08 15.13 -8.68
N VAL A 292 -0.41 14.07 -8.03
CA VAL A 292 -0.49 14.00 -6.56
C VAL A 292 0.91 14.01 -5.93
N ALA A 293 1.81 13.16 -6.42
CA ALA A 293 3.20 13.10 -5.96
C ALA A 293 3.92 14.43 -6.20
N ARG A 294 3.71 15.06 -7.37
CA ARG A 294 4.26 16.39 -7.70
C ARG A 294 3.80 17.45 -6.71
N ALA A 295 2.51 17.55 -6.40
CA ALA A 295 1.99 18.52 -5.44
C ALA A 295 2.52 18.31 -4.00
N LEU A 296 2.74 17.06 -3.59
CA LEU A 296 3.36 16.75 -2.29
C LEU A 296 4.86 17.10 -2.27
N LEU A 297 5.57 16.78 -3.35
CA LEU A 297 6.99 17.09 -3.55
C LEU A 297 7.27 18.60 -3.56
N ASP A 298 6.53 19.38 -4.37
CA ASP A 298 6.65 20.84 -4.44
C ASP A 298 6.31 21.56 -3.12
N ASN A 299 5.69 20.85 -2.17
CA ASN A 299 5.31 21.36 -0.84
C ASN A 299 6.12 20.79 0.32
N GLY A 300 7.15 19.95 0.05
CA GLY A 300 7.98 19.34 1.09
C GLY A 300 7.22 18.35 2.00
N VAL A 301 6.15 17.72 1.48
CA VAL A 301 5.27 16.80 2.23
C VAL A 301 5.04 15.47 1.52
N LEU A 302 6.03 15.01 0.76
CA LEU A 302 6.09 13.66 0.23
C LEU A 302 6.56 12.69 1.34
N PRO A 303 5.77 11.70 1.77
CA PRO A 303 6.17 10.77 2.83
C PRO A 303 7.34 9.87 2.42
N GLU A 304 8.16 9.46 3.39
CA GLU A 304 9.26 8.51 3.15
C GLU A 304 8.76 7.11 2.78
N ILE A 305 7.62 6.68 3.34
CA ILE A 305 7.01 5.37 3.07
C ILE A 305 6.04 5.50 1.90
N ILE A 306 6.27 4.72 0.85
CA ILE A 306 5.48 4.74 -0.39
C ILE A 306 5.09 3.31 -0.73
N THR A 307 3.79 3.03 -0.82
CA THR A 307 3.27 1.78 -1.39
C THR A 307 2.61 2.03 -2.73
N GLY A 308 2.74 1.08 -3.65
CA GLY A 308 1.97 1.08 -4.89
C GLY A 308 1.49 -0.31 -5.27
N THR A 309 0.36 -0.36 -5.97
CA THR A 309 -0.23 -1.58 -6.53
C THR A 309 -0.52 -1.36 -8.01
N SER A 310 -0.26 -2.35 -8.86
CA SER A 310 -0.56 -2.27 -10.31
C SER A 310 0.07 -1.03 -10.96
N GLY A 311 -0.68 -0.24 -11.74
CA GLY A 311 -0.22 1.05 -12.27
C GLY A 311 0.32 2.02 -11.20
N GLY A 312 -0.18 1.97 -9.96
CA GLY A 312 0.36 2.71 -8.83
C GLY A 312 1.74 2.24 -8.37
N ALA A 313 2.10 0.97 -8.57
CA ALA A 313 3.43 0.44 -8.30
C ALA A 313 4.49 1.02 -9.24
N LEU A 314 4.16 1.25 -10.52
CA LEU A 314 5.04 1.92 -11.49
C LEU A 314 5.37 3.35 -11.04
N VAL A 315 4.36 4.09 -10.56
CA VAL A 315 4.55 5.45 -10.05
C VAL A 315 5.32 5.45 -8.73
N ALA A 316 5.02 4.51 -7.82
CA ALA A 316 5.77 4.36 -6.57
C ALA A 316 7.25 4.04 -6.80
N ALA A 317 7.56 3.15 -7.75
CA ALA A 317 8.93 2.81 -8.14
C ALA A 317 9.69 4.02 -8.74
N LEU A 318 9.02 4.83 -9.58
CA LEU A 318 9.60 6.08 -10.08
C LEU A 318 10.01 7.02 -8.94
N ILE A 319 9.11 7.19 -7.96
CA ILE A 319 9.33 8.08 -6.80
C ILE A 319 10.38 7.52 -5.83
N ALA A 320 10.46 6.21 -5.61
CA ALA A 320 11.41 5.64 -4.65
C ALA A 320 12.83 5.47 -5.20
N THR A 321 13.03 5.41 -6.53
CA THR A 321 14.34 5.20 -7.17
C THR A 321 15.09 6.49 -7.53
N ARG A 322 14.43 7.66 -7.42
CA ARG A 322 14.98 8.98 -7.82
C ARG A 322 15.02 9.97 -6.65
N THR A 323 15.98 10.89 -6.64
CA THR A 323 16.06 11.96 -5.62
C THR A 323 14.95 13.01 -5.81
N ASP A 324 14.71 13.88 -4.81
CA ASP A 324 13.70 14.94 -4.94
C ASP A 324 13.94 15.87 -6.14
N GLU A 325 15.20 16.22 -6.43
CA GLU A 325 15.53 17.06 -7.59
C GLU A 325 15.41 16.31 -8.92
N GLU A 326 15.82 15.04 -8.98
CA GLU A 326 15.55 14.17 -10.15
C GLU A 326 14.04 14.07 -10.43
N LEU A 327 13.21 13.99 -9.39
CA LEU A 327 11.76 13.92 -9.52
C LEU A 327 11.13 15.24 -9.98
N LYS A 328 11.62 16.40 -9.52
CA LYS A 328 11.16 17.70 -10.02
C LYS A 328 11.44 17.91 -11.52
N GLN A 329 12.46 17.25 -12.05
CA GLN A 329 12.78 17.26 -13.49
C GLN A 329 11.97 16.23 -14.28
N VAL A 330 11.74 15.03 -13.73
CA VAL A 330 11.03 13.93 -14.44
C VAL A 330 9.50 14.04 -14.37
N LEU A 331 8.92 14.64 -13.32
CA LEU A 331 7.47 14.83 -13.18
C LEU A 331 6.96 16.02 -14.01
N VAL A 332 7.04 15.87 -15.34
CA VAL A 332 6.66 16.86 -16.37
C VAL A 332 5.83 16.21 -17.50
N PRO A 333 5.01 16.98 -18.25
CA PRO A 333 4.27 16.51 -19.43
C PRO A 333 5.06 15.70 -20.47
N ALA A 334 6.34 16.03 -20.69
CA ALA A 334 7.21 15.26 -21.58
C ALA A 334 7.37 13.77 -21.19
N LEU A 335 7.08 13.38 -19.94
CA LEU A 335 7.18 12.00 -19.45
C LEU A 335 6.28 11.04 -20.25
N ALA A 336 5.24 11.54 -20.90
CA ALA A 336 4.39 10.80 -21.83
C ALA A 336 5.20 10.06 -22.91
N HIS A 337 6.31 10.65 -23.39
CA HIS A 337 7.15 10.05 -24.44
C HIS A 337 7.93 8.80 -23.98
N ARG A 338 7.98 8.51 -22.67
CA ARG A 338 8.52 7.26 -22.07
C ARG A 338 7.43 6.28 -21.60
N ILE A 339 6.16 6.58 -21.81
CA ILE A 339 5.05 5.68 -21.49
C ILE A 339 4.58 5.02 -22.79
N ARG A 340 5.25 3.92 -23.19
CA ARG A 340 5.09 3.26 -24.51
C ARG A 340 4.48 1.85 -24.46
N ALA A 341 3.68 1.56 -23.43
CA ALA A 341 3.18 0.22 -23.14
C ALA A 341 2.22 -0.32 -24.22
N SER A 342 1.56 0.55 -24.98
CA SER A 342 0.57 0.24 -26.02
C SER A 342 0.96 0.80 -27.40
N SER A 343 2.26 0.89 -27.69
CA SER A 343 2.81 1.43 -28.95
C SER A 343 2.50 0.62 -30.22
N GLU A 344 1.90 -0.57 -30.09
CA GLU A 344 1.55 -1.45 -31.21
C GLU A 344 0.15 -1.17 -31.81
N GLY A 345 0.02 -1.44 -33.12
CA GLY A 345 -1.24 -1.32 -33.85
C GLY A 345 -2.33 -2.29 -33.40
N MET A 346 -3.60 -1.94 -33.68
CA MET A 346 -4.77 -2.64 -33.12
C MET A 346 -4.86 -4.13 -33.49
N ALA A 347 -4.37 -4.54 -34.67
CA ALA A 347 -4.37 -5.94 -35.08
C ALA A 347 -3.40 -6.81 -34.23
N SER A 348 -2.24 -6.27 -33.87
CA SER A 348 -1.17 -7.01 -33.21
C SER A 348 -1.58 -7.50 -31.81
N TRP A 349 -2.17 -6.63 -30.98
CA TRP A 349 -2.58 -7.02 -29.64
C TRP A 349 -3.79 -7.96 -29.61
N ILE A 350 -4.71 -7.86 -30.59
CA ILE A 350 -5.84 -8.80 -30.72
C ILE A 350 -5.32 -10.21 -31.06
N TRP A 351 -4.37 -10.29 -32.02
CA TRP A 351 -3.77 -11.56 -32.44
C TRP A 351 -2.84 -12.16 -31.37
N ARG A 352 -2.10 -11.32 -30.63
CA ARG A 352 -1.37 -11.74 -29.41
C ARG A 352 -2.35 -12.29 -28.38
N TRP A 353 -3.40 -11.54 -28.03
CA TRP A 353 -4.37 -11.92 -27.02
C TRP A 353 -5.07 -13.26 -27.35
N TRP A 354 -5.40 -13.49 -28.62
CA TRP A 354 -5.95 -14.78 -29.08
C TRP A 354 -4.95 -15.95 -28.96
N ARG A 355 -3.65 -15.70 -29.11
CA ARG A 355 -2.59 -16.72 -29.01
C ARG A 355 -2.08 -16.98 -27.60
N THR A 356 -1.93 -15.95 -26.77
CA THR A 356 -1.23 -16.01 -25.47
C THR A 356 -2.11 -15.66 -24.27
N GLY A 357 -3.32 -15.14 -24.49
CA GLY A 357 -4.20 -14.65 -23.43
C GLY A 357 -3.84 -13.27 -22.86
N ALA A 358 -2.82 -12.58 -23.40
CA ALA A 358 -2.37 -11.27 -22.95
C ALA A 358 -2.39 -10.22 -24.07
N ARG A 359 -2.77 -8.98 -23.73
CA ARG A 359 -2.71 -7.81 -24.63
C ARG A 359 -1.27 -7.35 -24.84
N PHE A 360 -0.53 -7.20 -23.75
CA PHE A 360 0.83 -6.66 -23.75
C PHE A 360 1.88 -7.76 -23.72
N ASP A 361 3.07 -7.45 -24.25
CA ASP A 361 4.24 -8.33 -24.15
C ASP A 361 4.98 -8.11 -22.82
N THR A 362 5.39 -9.20 -22.18
CA THR A 362 6.10 -9.20 -20.89
C THR A 362 7.53 -8.69 -21.00
N ILE A 363 8.23 -8.95 -22.11
CA ILE A 363 9.66 -8.60 -22.25
C ILE A 363 9.80 -7.12 -22.62
N THR A 364 8.98 -6.64 -23.54
CA THR A 364 8.90 -5.22 -23.93
C THR A 364 8.49 -4.35 -22.74
N TRP A 365 7.50 -4.77 -21.95
CA TRP A 365 7.12 -4.03 -20.74
C TRP A 365 8.20 -4.11 -19.65
N ALA A 366 8.94 -5.21 -19.51
CA ALA A 366 10.09 -5.28 -18.59
C ALA A 366 11.16 -4.23 -18.96
N ARG A 367 11.48 -4.08 -20.26
CA ARG A 367 12.41 -3.06 -20.75
C ARG A 367 11.91 -1.64 -20.44
N GLU A 368 10.68 -1.29 -20.81
CA GLU A 368 10.12 0.05 -20.55
C GLU A 368 10.03 0.34 -19.04
N CYS A 369 9.56 -0.63 -18.23
CA CYS A 369 9.47 -0.50 -16.77
C CYS A 369 10.83 -0.31 -16.08
N SER A 370 11.90 -0.89 -16.66
CA SER A 370 13.26 -0.71 -16.14
C SER A 370 13.67 0.78 -16.08
N TRP A 371 13.27 1.61 -17.04
CA TRP A 371 13.60 3.04 -17.03
C TRP A 371 12.96 3.76 -15.84
N PHE A 372 11.70 3.43 -15.51
CA PHE A 372 11.03 3.94 -14.31
C PHE A 372 11.73 3.48 -13.03
N CYS A 373 12.41 2.33 -13.04
CA CYS A 373 13.15 1.78 -11.90
C CYS A 373 14.65 2.16 -11.86
N ARG A 374 15.18 2.90 -12.85
CA ARG A 374 16.63 3.12 -13.08
C ARG A 374 17.42 1.82 -13.33
N GLY A 375 16.82 0.84 -14.00
CA GLY A 375 17.42 -0.46 -14.35
C GLY A 375 17.01 -1.56 -13.38
N SER A 376 17.82 -2.62 -13.31
CA SER A 376 17.65 -3.74 -12.37
C SER A 376 18.10 -3.39 -10.94
N THR A 377 17.53 -2.30 -10.41
CA THR A 377 17.69 -1.88 -9.01
C THR A 377 16.89 -2.79 -8.10
N THR A 378 17.47 -3.12 -6.94
CA THR A 378 16.78 -3.86 -5.88
C THR A 378 16.08 -2.92 -4.89
N PHE A 379 15.13 -3.44 -4.11
CA PHE A 379 14.49 -2.67 -3.03
C PHE A 379 15.51 -2.10 -2.03
N LYS A 380 16.57 -2.85 -1.72
CA LYS A 380 17.67 -2.37 -0.88
C LYS A 380 18.47 -1.24 -1.55
N GLU A 381 18.87 -1.41 -2.81
CA GLU A 381 19.64 -0.40 -3.56
C GLU A 381 18.86 0.93 -3.71
N ALA A 382 17.52 0.86 -3.90
CA ALA A 382 16.68 2.06 -3.95
C ALA A 382 16.59 2.76 -2.58
N TYR A 383 16.39 2.00 -1.49
CA TYR A 383 16.38 2.55 -0.14
C TYR A 383 17.72 3.18 0.25
N GLU A 384 18.85 2.55 -0.07
CA GLU A 384 20.19 3.10 0.17
C GLU A 384 20.49 4.35 -0.69
N ARG A 385 19.84 4.50 -1.85
CA ARG A 385 19.98 5.69 -2.72
C ARG A 385 19.16 6.88 -2.26
N THR A 386 17.90 6.68 -1.83
CA THR A 386 16.94 7.78 -1.61
C THR A 386 16.44 7.93 -0.18
N GLY A 387 16.64 6.91 0.67
CA GLY A 387 16.01 6.79 1.99
C GLY A 387 14.51 6.47 1.95
N ARG A 388 13.86 6.40 0.77
CA ARG A 388 12.42 6.14 0.68
C ARG A 388 12.12 4.64 0.69
N ILE A 389 11.11 4.27 1.45
CA ILE A 389 10.72 2.89 1.72
C ILE A 389 9.65 2.48 0.70
N LEU A 390 10.09 1.85 -0.40
CA LEU A 390 9.20 1.31 -1.43
C LEU A 390 8.53 0.02 -0.94
N ASN A 391 7.21 -0.06 -1.14
CA ASN A 391 6.39 -1.24 -0.95
C ASN A 391 5.60 -1.55 -2.23
N VAL A 392 5.61 -2.80 -2.68
CA VAL A 392 4.84 -3.28 -3.84
C VAL A 392 4.04 -4.52 -3.46
N SER A 393 2.73 -4.52 -3.70
CA SER A 393 1.87 -5.66 -3.40
C SER A 393 1.89 -6.70 -4.53
N CYS A 394 2.10 -7.98 -4.20
CA CYS A 394 2.13 -9.08 -5.17
C CYS A 394 1.23 -10.24 -4.69
N VAL A 395 0.33 -10.71 -5.55
CA VAL A 395 -0.53 -11.88 -5.29
C VAL A 395 0.10 -13.10 -5.98
N PRO A 396 0.34 -14.23 -5.29
CA PRO A 396 0.83 -15.43 -5.95
C PRO A 396 -0.24 -16.02 -6.89
N SER A 397 0.19 -16.72 -7.94
CA SER A 397 -0.76 -17.31 -8.91
C SER A 397 -1.65 -18.40 -8.32
N ASP A 398 -1.22 -19.03 -7.23
CA ASP A 398 -1.98 -20.07 -6.54
C ASP A 398 -2.97 -19.48 -5.52
N PRO A 399 -4.27 -19.85 -5.57
CA PRO A 399 -5.29 -19.39 -4.63
C PRO A 399 -5.03 -19.58 -3.14
N HIS A 400 -4.26 -20.58 -2.68
CA HIS A 400 -4.08 -20.83 -1.24
C HIS A 400 -2.84 -20.13 -0.66
N SER A 401 -1.96 -19.63 -1.52
CA SER A 401 -0.75 -18.92 -1.11
C SER A 401 -1.07 -17.47 -0.68
N PRO A 402 -0.47 -16.94 0.40
CA PRO A 402 -0.74 -15.59 0.91
C PRO A 402 -0.14 -14.48 0.01
N THR A 403 -0.68 -13.27 0.11
CA THR A 403 -0.11 -12.09 -0.57
C THR A 403 1.19 -11.64 0.09
N ILE A 404 2.17 -11.21 -0.72
CA ILE A 404 3.43 -10.65 -0.22
C ILE A 404 3.45 -9.13 -0.47
N LEU A 405 3.94 -8.38 0.53
CA LEU A 405 4.31 -6.98 0.38
C LEU A 405 5.84 -6.93 0.21
N ALA A 406 6.30 -6.76 -1.02
CA ALA A 406 7.71 -6.68 -1.37
C ALA A 406 8.28 -5.32 -0.98
N ASN A 407 9.31 -5.30 -0.14
CA ASN A 407 10.02 -4.11 0.32
C ASN A 407 11.47 -4.46 0.72
N TYR A 408 12.23 -3.48 1.24
CA TYR A 408 13.64 -3.67 1.57
C TYR A 408 13.89 -4.58 2.81
N LEU A 409 12.88 -4.83 3.65
CA LEU A 409 12.97 -5.76 4.78
C LEU A 409 12.56 -7.19 4.36
N THR A 410 11.43 -7.32 3.67
CA THR A 410 10.86 -8.63 3.28
C THR A 410 11.56 -9.26 2.09
N SER A 411 12.09 -8.44 1.17
CA SER A 411 12.64 -8.88 -0.10
C SER A 411 13.77 -7.95 -0.60
N PRO A 412 14.84 -7.70 0.19
CA PRO A 412 15.88 -6.69 -0.10
C PRO A 412 16.48 -6.80 -1.50
N ASN A 413 16.76 -8.01 -1.95
CA ASN A 413 17.45 -8.28 -3.23
C ASN A 413 16.49 -8.49 -4.42
N CYS A 414 15.17 -8.38 -4.21
CA CYS A 414 14.19 -8.46 -5.29
C CYS A 414 14.29 -7.24 -6.21
N VAL A 415 14.19 -7.44 -7.52
CA VAL A 415 14.37 -6.41 -8.54
C VAL A 415 13.05 -5.68 -8.78
N ILE A 416 13.07 -4.36 -8.63
CA ILE A 416 11.84 -3.55 -8.52
C ILE A 416 10.97 -3.65 -9.78
N TRP A 417 11.54 -3.61 -11.00
CA TRP A 417 10.73 -3.71 -12.21
C TRP A 417 10.00 -5.06 -12.32
N SER A 418 10.58 -6.15 -11.82
CA SER A 418 9.91 -7.47 -11.81
C SER A 418 8.73 -7.49 -10.82
N ALA A 419 8.86 -6.80 -9.69
CA ALA A 419 7.78 -6.63 -8.72
C ALA A 419 6.67 -5.71 -9.24
N VAL A 420 7.01 -4.65 -10.00
CA VAL A 420 6.01 -3.79 -10.67
C VAL A 420 5.25 -4.58 -11.74
N LEU A 421 5.94 -5.36 -12.58
CA LEU A 421 5.28 -6.24 -13.56
C LEU A 421 4.38 -7.29 -12.90
N ALA A 422 4.83 -7.92 -11.80
CA ALA A 422 4.02 -8.84 -11.00
C ALA A 422 2.77 -8.14 -10.44
N SER A 423 2.94 -6.96 -9.86
CA SER A 423 1.85 -6.16 -9.30
C SER A 423 0.87 -5.64 -10.36
N ALA A 424 1.27 -5.58 -11.64
CA ALA A 424 0.44 -5.17 -12.78
C ALA A 424 -0.07 -6.35 -13.66
N ALA A 425 0.19 -7.60 -13.26
CA ALA A 425 -0.19 -8.79 -14.02
C ALA A 425 -1.69 -9.14 -13.87
N VAL A 426 -2.54 -8.29 -14.45
CA VAL A 426 -4.01 -8.50 -14.52
C VAL A 426 -4.33 -9.57 -15.57
N PRO A 427 -5.06 -10.65 -15.21
CA PRO A 427 -5.45 -11.70 -16.16
C PRO A 427 -6.18 -11.13 -17.39
N GLY A 428 -5.74 -11.50 -18.59
CA GLY A 428 -6.26 -10.97 -19.87
C GLY A 428 -5.52 -9.74 -20.40
N ILE A 429 -4.80 -9.00 -19.56
CA ILE A 429 -4.00 -7.82 -19.95
C ILE A 429 -2.52 -8.22 -20.06
N LEU A 430 -1.98 -8.84 -19.00
CA LEU A 430 -0.60 -9.31 -18.91
C LEU A 430 -0.60 -10.70 -18.24
N ASN A 431 0.23 -11.62 -18.74
CA ASN A 431 0.31 -12.97 -18.17
C ASN A 431 1.05 -12.98 -16.82
N PRO A 432 0.79 -13.97 -15.94
CA PRO A 432 1.47 -14.07 -14.65
C PRO A 432 2.99 -14.22 -14.79
N VAL A 433 3.75 -13.30 -14.20
CA VAL A 433 5.22 -13.22 -14.32
C VAL A 433 5.95 -13.77 -13.10
N VAL A 434 7.23 -14.10 -13.25
CA VAL A 434 8.10 -14.52 -12.13
C VAL A 434 8.77 -13.28 -11.52
N LEU A 435 8.88 -13.21 -10.19
CA LEU A 435 9.69 -12.20 -9.51
C LEU A 435 11.18 -12.52 -9.69
N MET A 436 12.04 -11.52 -9.90
CA MET A 436 13.47 -11.72 -10.06
C MET A 436 14.24 -11.23 -8.83
N THR A 437 15.26 -11.97 -8.40
CA THR A 437 16.21 -11.58 -7.37
C THR A 437 17.60 -11.43 -7.95
N LYS A 438 18.32 -10.40 -7.48
CA LYS A 438 19.73 -10.16 -7.81
C LYS A 438 20.61 -11.01 -6.90
N LYS A 439 21.58 -11.73 -7.47
CA LYS A 439 22.61 -12.48 -6.73
C LYS A 439 23.75 -11.55 -6.29
N ARG A 440 24.64 -12.06 -5.44
CA ARG A 440 25.91 -11.39 -5.09
C ARG A 440 26.77 -11.12 -6.32
N ASP A 441 26.68 -12.03 -7.30
CA ASP A 441 27.41 -12.02 -8.58
C ASP A 441 26.81 -11.04 -9.61
N GLY A 442 25.88 -10.17 -9.19
CA GLY A 442 25.16 -9.22 -10.06
C GLY A 442 24.03 -9.84 -10.89
N THR A 443 24.19 -11.09 -11.33
CA THR A 443 23.21 -11.83 -12.16
C THR A 443 21.84 -11.98 -11.49
N LEU A 444 20.79 -12.11 -12.31
CA LEU A 444 19.42 -12.34 -11.85
C LEU A 444 19.08 -13.83 -11.77
N ALA A 445 18.12 -14.16 -10.91
CA ALA A 445 17.55 -15.49 -10.76
C ALA A 445 16.06 -15.38 -10.37
N PRO A 446 15.25 -16.43 -10.60
CA PRO A 446 13.88 -16.47 -10.09
C PRO A 446 13.83 -16.40 -8.56
N TYR A 447 13.07 -15.46 -8.03
CA TYR A 447 12.73 -15.34 -6.61
C TYR A 447 11.68 -16.41 -6.23
N SER A 448 11.78 -16.96 -5.01
CA SER A 448 10.86 -17.98 -4.46
C SER A 448 10.48 -19.10 -5.44
N PHE A 449 11.44 -19.98 -5.74
CA PHE A 449 11.26 -21.22 -6.53
C PHE A 449 10.62 -21.05 -7.93
N GLY A 450 10.65 -19.85 -8.51
CA GLY A 450 10.04 -19.58 -9.82
C GLY A 450 8.52 -19.51 -9.80
N HIS A 451 7.89 -19.32 -8.63
CA HIS A 451 6.46 -19.08 -8.56
C HIS A 451 6.07 -17.84 -9.38
N LYS A 452 4.93 -17.93 -10.08
CA LYS A 452 4.37 -16.85 -10.92
C LYS A 452 3.38 -16.01 -10.12
N TRP A 453 3.32 -14.72 -10.38
CA TRP A 453 2.61 -13.70 -9.61
C TRP A 453 1.62 -12.92 -10.47
N LYS A 454 0.65 -12.29 -9.82
CA LYS A 454 -0.52 -11.61 -10.38
C LYS A 454 -0.76 -10.29 -9.65
N ASP A 455 -1.58 -9.45 -10.27
CA ASP A 455 -1.88 -8.09 -9.79
C ASP A 455 -2.35 -8.05 -8.33
N GLY A 456 -1.74 -7.16 -7.53
CA GLY A 456 -2.01 -7.03 -6.10
C GLY A 456 -3.45 -6.61 -5.78
N SER A 457 -4.08 -5.82 -6.65
CA SER A 457 -5.44 -5.29 -6.49
C SER A 457 -6.53 -6.35 -6.60
N LEU A 458 -6.21 -7.56 -7.07
CA LEU A 458 -7.13 -8.70 -7.04
C LEU A 458 -7.56 -9.05 -5.61
N ARG A 459 -6.68 -8.83 -4.61
CA ARG A 459 -6.94 -9.13 -3.18
C ARG A 459 -6.78 -7.93 -2.25
N THR A 460 -5.71 -7.14 -2.44
CA THR A 460 -5.28 -6.10 -1.50
C THR A 460 -4.63 -4.92 -2.24
N ASP A 461 -5.44 -4.06 -2.83
CA ASP A 461 -5.02 -2.80 -3.48
C ASP A 461 -4.24 -1.89 -2.51
N ILE A 462 -4.61 -1.87 -1.23
CA ILE A 462 -3.98 -1.06 -0.18
C ILE A 462 -3.68 -1.94 1.06
N PRO A 463 -2.43 -2.37 1.27
CA PRO A 463 -2.08 -3.34 2.31
C PRO A 463 -1.86 -2.69 3.70
N ILE A 464 -2.83 -1.93 4.20
CA ILE A 464 -2.72 -1.10 5.43
C ILE A 464 -2.22 -1.92 6.64
N ARG A 465 -2.74 -3.14 6.86
CA ARG A 465 -2.32 -4.00 7.99
C ARG A 465 -0.84 -4.41 7.91
N ALA A 466 -0.32 -4.65 6.70
CA ALA A 466 1.09 -5.01 6.51
C ALA A 466 2.02 -3.78 6.60
N LEU A 467 1.56 -2.60 6.18
CA LEU A 467 2.30 -1.35 6.40
C LEU A 467 2.39 -0.98 7.88
N ASN A 468 1.30 -1.21 8.63
CA ASN A 468 1.29 -1.05 10.08
C ASN A 468 2.27 -2.03 10.76
N LEU A 469 2.22 -3.32 10.39
CA LEU A 469 3.09 -4.35 10.96
C LEU A 469 4.58 -4.16 10.63
N HIS A 470 4.93 -3.76 9.40
CA HIS A 470 6.33 -3.60 8.99
C HIS A 470 6.95 -2.25 9.39
N PHE A 471 6.17 -1.16 9.46
CA PHE A 471 6.70 0.21 9.55
C PHE A 471 5.94 1.15 10.50
N ASN A 472 5.10 0.60 11.39
CA ASN A 472 4.22 1.37 12.30
C ASN A 472 3.38 2.45 11.59
N VAL A 473 2.96 2.19 10.35
CA VAL A 473 2.11 3.12 9.60
C VAL A 473 0.72 3.15 10.21
N ASN A 474 0.28 4.34 10.62
CA ASN A 474 -1.08 4.59 11.12
C ASN A 474 -1.76 5.78 10.42
N PHE A 475 -1.01 6.59 9.65
CA PHE A 475 -1.54 7.68 8.83
C PHE A 475 -1.40 7.37 7.32
N PRO A 476 -2.22 6.48 6.73
CA PRO A 476 -2.21 6.20 5.31
C PRO A 476 -2.90 7.34 4.51
N ILE A 477 -2.13 7.96 3.62
CA ILE A 477 -2.59 8.91 2.60
C ILE A 477 -2.84 8.13 1.31
N VAL A 478 -4.09 7.79 1.03
CA VAL A 478 -4.47 7.03 -0.15
C VAL A 478 -4.73 7.97 -1.33
N SER A 479 -4.14 7.68 -2.49
CA SER A 479 -4.59 8.23 -3.77
C SER A 479 -5.36 7.13 -4.50
N GLN A 480 -6.68 7.31 -4.64
CA GLN A 480 -7.56 6.31 -5.25
C GLN A 480 -7.97 6.75 -6.66
N VAL A 481 -7.62 5.93 -7.66
CA VAL A 481 -7.89 6.21 -9.08
C VAL A 481 -8.63 5.08 -9.79
N ASN A 482 -8.82 3.95 -9.12
CA ASN A 482 -9.55 2.80 -9.65
C ASN A 482 -10.93 3.20 -10.21
N PRO A 483 -11.19 3.01 -11.52
CA PRO A 483 -12.36 3.60 -12.20
C PRO A 483 -13.69 3.00 -11.71
N HIS A 484 -13.68 1.74 -11.28
CA HIS A 484 -14.88 1.04 -10.79
C HIS A 484 -15.38 1.54 -9.43
N ILE A 485 -14.50 2.10 -8.59
CA ILE A 485 -14.86 2.63 -7.26
C ILE A 485 -15.23 4.11 -7.31
N ASN A 486 -14.60 4.89 -8.20
CA ASN A 486 -14.80 6.33 -8.31
C ASN A 486 -16.29 6.71 -8.52
N LEU A 487 -17.04 5.89 -9.28
CA LEU A 487 -18.48 6.05 -9.48
C LEU A 487 -19.29 5.93 -8.17
N PHE A 488 -18.89 5.02 -7.28
CA PHE A 488 -19.55 4.77 -5.99
C PHE A 488 -18.98 5.61 -4.83
N PHE A 489 -18.02 6.52 -5.09
CA PHE A 489 -17.53 7.41 -4.05
C PHE A 489 -18.44 8.63 -3.87
N PHE A 490 -18.87 8.85 -2.63
CA PHE A 490 -19.63 10.00 -2.19
C PHE A 490 -19.30 10.28 -0.73
N SER A 491 -18.98 11.54 -0.44
CA SER A 491 -18.70 12.00 0.91
C SER A 491 -19.91 12.80 1.39
N SER A 492 -20.82 12.13 2.10
CA SER A 492 -22.12 12.66 2.53
C SER A 492 -22.03 13.79 3.56
N ARG A 493 -20.88 13.95 4.22
CA ARG A 493 -20.51 15.10 5.08
C ARG A 493 -19.28 15.87 4.56
N GLY A 494 -19.03 15.85 3.24
CA GLY A 494 -17.85 16.49 2.65
C GLY A 494 -16.57 15.68 2.83
N SER A 495 -15.45 16.22 2.37
CA SER A 495 -14.12 15.62 2.54
C SER A 495 -13.14 16.67 3.04
N VAL A 496 -11.97 16.24 3.53
CA VAL A 496 -10.83 17.12 3.83
C VAL A 496 -10.65 18.17 2.71
N GLY A 497 -10.55 19.44 3.11
CA GLY A 497 -10.41 20.60 2.22
C GLY A 497 -11.57 20.86 1.24
N ARG A 498 -12.73 20.20 1.42
CA ARG A 498 -13.90 20.32 0.52
C ARG A 498 -15.22 20.29 1.32
N PRO A 499 -15.57 21.40 2.00
CA PRO A 499 -16.80 21.52 2.79
C PRO A 499 -18.08 21.38 1.98
N VAL A 500 -19.14 20.98 2.69
CA VAL A 500 -20.50 20.90 2.16
C VAL A 500 -21.09 22.30 2.06
N THR A 501 -21.67 22.63 0.90
CA THR A 501 -22.30 23.95 0.67
C THR A 501 -23.56 24.17 1.48
N HIS A 502 -24.26 23.09 1.84
CA HIS A 502 -25.51 23.11 2.59
C HIS A 502 -25.26 23.48 4.06
N ARG A 503 -25.97 24.51 4.57
CA ARG A 503 -25.87 25.03 5.95
C ARG A 503 -24.43 25.38 6.43
N ARG A 504 -23.60 25.95 5.55
CA ARG A 504 -22.20 26.38 5.85
C ARG A 504 -21.36 25.23 6.46
N GLY A 505 -21.00 24.22 5.67
CA GLY A 505 -20.21 23.05 6.11
C GLY A 505 -21.05 22.01 6.87
N ARG A 506 -21.80 22.46 7.89
CA ARG A 506 -22.54 21.68 8.90
C ARG A 506 -23.72 20.83 8.37
N GLY A 507 -23.90 20.71 7.07
CA GLY A 507 -25.01 20.03 6.42
C GLY A 507 -24.65 18.68 5.78
N TRP A 508 -25.66 17.84 5.58
CA TRP A 508 -25.54 16.68 4.70
C TRP A 508 -25.52 17.10 3.23
N ARG A 509 -24.70 16.44 2.42
CA ARG A 509 -24.51 16.75 1.00
C ARG A 509 -25.73 16.35 0.18
N GLY A 510 -26.34 17.31 -0.52
CA GLY A 510 -27.64 17.11 -1.18
C GLY A 510 -28.82 17.01 -0.19
N GLY A 511 -28.66 17.48 1.05
CA GLY A 511 -29.66 17.34 2.11
C GLY A 511 -29.62 15.98 2.81
N PHE A 512 -30.34 15.87 3.93
CA PHE A 512 -30.36 14.64 4.74
C PHE A 512 -30.92 13.45 3.97
N LEU A 513 -32.09 13.60 3.35
CA LEU A 513 -32.78 12.52 2.64
C LEU A 513 -31.95 11.99 1.45
N GLY A 514 -31.38 12.87 0.63
CA GLY A 514 -30.53 12.46 -0.50
C GLY A 514 -29.25 11.71 -0.07
N SER A 515 -28.59 12.18 1.00
CA SER A 515 -27.46 11.46 1.61
C SER A 515 -27.87 10.14 2.27
N ALA A 516 -29.03 10.07 2.92
CA ALA A 516 -29.52 8.86 3.58
C ALA A 516 -29.88 7.77 2.56
N ILE A 517 -30.52 8.13 1.45
CA ILE A 517 -30.84 7.22 0.34
C ILE A 517 -29.54 6.71 -0.32
N GLU A 518 -28.56 7.58 -0.59
CA GLU A 518 -27.24 7.18 -1.12
C GLU A 518 -26.56 6.16 -0.20
N GLN A 519 -26.49 6.47 1.10
CA GLN A 519 -25.88 5.62 2.11
C GLN A 519 -26.60 4.27 2.25
N TYR A 520 -27.94 4.26 2.20
CA TYR A 520 -28.74 3.04 2.29
C TYR A 520 -28.54 2.13 1.07
N ILE A 521 -28.69 2.67 -0.15
CA ILE A 521 -28.46 1.92 -1.39
C ILE A 521 -27.04 1.37 -1.44
N LYS A 522 -26.05 2.14 -0.97
CA LYS A 522 -24.65 1.73 -0.91
C LYS A 522 -24.37 0.62 0.11
N LEU A 523 -25.03 0.65 1.28
CA LEU A 523 -24.97 -0.46 2.23
C LEU A 523 -25.61 -1.72 1.65
N ASP A 524 -26.74 -1.60 0.95
CA ASP A 524 -27.43 -2.73 0.34
C ASP A 524 -26.65 -3.33 -0.86
N LEU A 525 -26.03 -2.51 -1.70
CA LEU A 525 -25.09 -2.96 -2.74
C LEU A 525 -23.93 -3.77 -2.12
N ASN A 526 -23.35 -3.28 -1.03
CA ASN A 526 -22.29 -4.00 -0.30
C ASN A 526 -22.80 -5.32 0.30
N LYS A 527 -24.02 -5.34 0.85
CA LYS A 527 -24.68 -6.56 1.36
C LYS A 527 -24.80 -7.62 0.26
N TRP A 528 -25.36 -7.25 -0.90
CA TRP A 528 -25.57 -8.18 -2.00
C TRP A 528 -24.27 -8.64 -2.68
N LEU A 529 -23.26 -7.78 -2.80
CA LEU A 529 -21.92 -8.19 -3.24
C LEU A 529 -21.24 -9.18 -2.26
N ARG A 530 -21.43 -8.99 -0.94
CA ARG A 530 -20.97 -9.97 0.07
C ARG A 530 -21.71 -11.29 -0.03
N VAL A 531 -23.04 -11.29 -0.20
CA VAL A 531 -23.84 -12.51 -0.42
C VAL A 531 -23.33 -13.26 -1.66
N LEU A 532 -23.09 -12.54 -2.76
CA LEU A 532 -22.57 -13.08 -4.01
C LEU A 532 -21.17 -13.74 -3.85
N ARG A 533 -20.33 -13.21 -2.93
CA ARG A 533 -19.04 -13.80 -2.56
C ARG A 533 -19.17 -15.04 -1.68
N HIS A 534 -19.81 -14.95 -0.52
CA HIS A 534 -19.79 -16.02 0.49
C HIS A 534 -20.53 -17.29 0.04
N LEU A 535 -21.49 -17.17 -0.87
CA LEU A 535 -22.17 -18.31 -1.51
C LEU A 535 -21.44 -18.80 -2.78
N GLU A 536 -20.24 -18.29 -3.06
CA GLU A 536 -19.44 -18.54 -4.26
C GLU A 536 -20.23 -18.49 -5.58
N LEU A 537 -21.21 -17.58 -5.69
CA LEU A 537 -22.19 -17.60 -6.78
C LEU A 537 -21.56 -17.19 -8.11
N LEU A 538 -20.61 -16.27 -8.09
CA LEU A 538 -19.85 -15.85 -9.28
C LEU A 538 -19.21 -17.05 -10.00
N PRO A 539 -19.13 -17.02 -11.34
CA PRO A 539 -18.14 -17.83 -12.05
C PRO A 539 -16.73 -17.34 -11.69
N ARG A 540 -15.73 -18.23 -11.79
CA ARG A 540 -14.30 -17.89 -11.70
C ARG A 540 -13.69 -17.78 -13.11
N PRO A 541 -13.96 -16.72 -13.91
CA PRO A 541 -13.33 -16.58 -15.21
C PRO A 541 -11.81 -16.46 -15.04
N LEU A 542 -11.07 -17.16 -15.90
CA LEU A 542 -9.61 -17.36 -15.79
C LEU A 542 -9.16 -18.00 -14.46
N GLY A 543 -10.06 -18.68 -13.74
CA GLY A 543 -9.77 -19.37 -12.49
C GLY A 543 -9.48 -18.44 -11.31
N GLN A 544 -10.02 -17.22 -11.29
CA GLN A 544 -9.80 -16.21 -10.25
C GLN A 544 -11.11 -15.70 -9.66
N ASP A 545 -11.04 -15.25 -8.40
CA ASP A 545 -12.17 -14.68 -7.65
C ASP A 545 -12.18 -13.15 -7.77
N TRP A 546 -12.90 -12.64 -8.75
CA TRP A 546 -13.06 -11.19 -9.01
C TRP A 546 -13.97 -10.48 -8.00
N SER A 547 -14.41 -11.18 -6.94
CA SER A 547 -15.34 -10.69 -5.93
C SER A 547 -14.68 -9.71 -4.94
N GLU A 548 -13.39 -9.88 -4.65
CA GLU A 548 -12.69 -9.08 -3.63
C GLU A 548 -12.41 -7.64 -4.12
N ILE A 549 -12.24 -7.46 -5.44
CA ILE A 549 -12.02 -6.17 -6.13
C ILE A 549 -13.10 -5.11 -5.81
N TRP A 550 -14.28 -5.54 -5.38
CA TRP A 550 -15.40 -4.66 -5.01
C TRP A 550 -15.59 -4.51 -3.49
N LEU A 551 -14.92 -5.33 -2.68
CA LEU A 551 -15.17 -5.49 -1.23
C LEU A 551 -13.99 -5.04 -0.34
N GLN A 552 -12.83 -4.70 -0.93
CA GLN A 552 -11.66 -4.16 -0.23
C GLN A 552 -11.91 -2.76 0.36
N LYS A 553 -11.05 -2.35 1.30
CA LYS A 553 -11.07 -1.01 1.93
C LYS A 553 -10.22 -0.01 1.12
N PHE A 554 -10.87 0.78 0.28
CA PHE A 554 -10.24 1.75 -0.63
C PHE A 554 -10.09 3.18 -0.05
N SER A 555 -9.86 3.29 1.25
CA SER A 555 -9.80 4.59 1.95
C SER A 555 -8.84 4.57 3.14
N GLY A 556 -7.96 5.57 3.19
CA GLY A 556 -7.12 5.88 4.36
C GLY A 556 -7.61 7.12 5.12
N THR A 557 -6.86 7.54 6.13
CA THR A 557 -7.14 8.74 6.95
C THR A 557 -7.30 9.99 6.07
N ILE A 558 -6.48 10.10 5.03
CA ILE A 558 -6.71 10.98 3.89
C ILE A 558 -6.93 10.10 2.66
N THR A 559 -7.94 10.42 1.85
CA THR A 559 -8.15 9.78 0.54
C THR A 559 -8.32 10.85 -0.54
N ILE A 560 -7.39 10.89 -1.48
CA ILE A 560 -7.30 11.82 -2.61
C ILE A 560 -7.99 11.21 -3.83
N TRP A 561 -8.95 11.94 -4.39
CA TRP A 561 -9.76 11.52 -5.54
C TRP A 561 -9.58 12.50 -6.72
N PRO A 562 -8.75 12.16 -7.71
CA PRO A 562 -8.63 12.90 -8.97
C PRO A 562 -9.93 12.90 -9.78
N LYS A 563 -10.25 14.02 -10.45
CA LYS A 563 -11.45 14.13 -11.29
C LYS A 563 -11.21 13.57 -12.69
N THR A 564 -11.66 12.36 -12.90
CA THR A 564 -11.68 11.68 -14.21
C THR A 564 -12.70 12.28 -15.18
N ILE A 565 -12.41 12.23 -16.47
CA ILE A 565 -13.28 12.66 -17.59
C ILE A 565 -13.74 11.39 -18.35
N PRO A 566 -14.94 11.34 -18.96
CA PRO A 566 -15.40 10.17 -19.72
C PRO A 566 -14.44 9.66 -20.81
N SER A 567 -13.64 10.54 -21.42
CA SER A 567 -12.61 10.15 -22.39
C SER A 567 -11.47 9.32 -21.78
N ASP A 568 -11.20 9.43 -20.48
CA ASP A 568 -10.19 8.60 -19.79
C ASP A 568 -10.60 7.11 -19.79
N PHE A 569 -11.90 6.81 -19.76
CA PHE A 569 -12.42 5.44 -19.82
C PHE A 569 -12.25 4.82 -21.22
N TYR A 570 -12.27 5.63 -22.28
CA TYR A 570 -11.98 5.16 -23.64
C TYR A 570 -10.48 4.88 -23.83
N TYR A 571 -9.61 5.71 -23.25
CA TYR A 571 -8.15 5.56 -23.30
C TYR A 571 -7.55 4.78 -22.10
N ILE A 572 -8.34 3.92 -21.44
CA ILE A 572 -7.96 3.19 -20.22
C ILE A 572 -6.76 2.23 -20.40
N LEU A 573 -6.51 1.75 -21.62
CA LEU A 573 -5.40 0.85 -21.97
C LEU A 573 -4.54 1.39 -23.15
N SER A 574 -4.47 2.72 -23.29
CA SER A 574 -3.77 3.40 -24.39
C SER A 574 -2.76 4.42 -23.86
N ASP A 575 -1.60 4.53 -24.50
CA ASP A 575 -0.51 5.42 -24.08
C ASP A 575 -0.94 6.91 -24.09
N PRO A 576 -0.43 7.74 -23.14
CA PRO A 576 -0.81 9.14 -23.01
C PRO A 576 -0.12 10.03 -24.05
N THR A 577 -0.85 11.01 -24.57
CA THR A 577 -0.20 12.16 -25.23
C THR A 577 0.36 13.12 -24.17
N PRO A 578 1.39 13.94 -24.48
CA PRO A 578 1.93 14.93 -23.53
C PRO A 578 0.86 15.89 -22.99
N GLU A 579 -0.10 16.31 -23.83
CA GLU A 579 -1.27 17.10 -23.41
C GLU A 579 -2.19 16.35 -22.44
N ARG A 580 -2.47 15.06 -22.72
CA ARG A 580 -3.31 14.23 -21.85
C ARG A 580 -2.63 14.06 -20.49
N LEU A 581 -1.32 13.87 -20.47
CA LEU A 581 -0.53 13.79 -19.23
C LEU A 581 -0.47 15.14 -18.51
N ALA A 582 -0.28 16.27 -19.19
CA ALA A 582 -0.32 17.61 -18.60
C ALA A 582 -1.62 17.89 -17.85
N ARG A 583 -2.77 17.53 -18.44
CA ARG A 583 -4.07 17.61 -17.76
C ARG A 583 -4.15 16.67 -16.55
N MET A 584 -3.64 15.44 -16.65
CA MET A 584 -3.67 14.47 -15.54
C MET A 584 -2.76 14.90 -14.37
N LEU A 585 -1.59 15.47 -14.67
CA LEU A 585 -0.71 16.11 -13.69
C LEU A 585 -1.44 17.24 -12.95
N ASN A 586 -2.00 18.22 -13.67
CA ASN A 586 -2.71 19.36 -13.09
C ASN A 586 -3.92 18.92 -12.24
N VAL A 587 -4.77 18.02 -12.76
CA VAL A 587 -5.92 17.50 -12.01
C VAL A 587 -5.52 16.68 -10.77
N GLY A 588 -4.39 15.97 -10.83
CA GLY A 588 -3.78 15.30 -9.67
C GLY A 588 -3.35 16.32 -8.61
N GLN A 589 -2.62 17.37 -9.01
CA GLN A 589 -2.17 18.46 -8.14
C GLN A 589 -3.36 19.17 -7.46
N GLN A 590 -4.35 19.63 -8.23
CA GLN A 590 -5.58 20.26 -7.72
C GLN A 590 -6.42 19.35 -6.81
N SER A 591 -6.21 18.04 -6.88
CA SER A 591 -6.89 17.08 -6.00
C SER A 591 -6.12 16.79 -4.71
N ALA A 592 -4.81 17.02 -4.71
CA ALA A 592 -3.94 16.94 -3.54
C ALA A 592 -3.94 18.24 -2.71
N PHE A 593 -3.94 19.43 -3.35
CA PHE A 593 -3.88 20.74 -2.67
C PHE A 593 -4.80 20.90 -1.43
N PRO A 594 -6.08 20.48 -1.45
CA PRO A 594 -6.94 20.62 -0.28
C PRO A 594 -6.51 19.79 0.93
N MET A 595 -5.69 18.75 0.72
CA MET A 595 -5.17 17.87 1.77
C MET A 595 -3.86 18.38 2.36
N ILE A 596 -3.12 19.25 1.64
CA ILE A 596 -1.73 19.59 1.97
C ILE A 596 -1.59 20.19 3.36
N GLN A 597 -2.52 21.01 3.84
CA GLN A 597 -2.40 21.57 5.19
C GLN A 597 -2.55 20.51 6.29
N PHE A 598 -3.41 19.50 6.10
CA PHE A 598 -3.54 18.39 7.04
C PHE A 598 -2.27 17.50 7.02
N ILE A 599 -1.71 17.24 5.83
CA ILE A 599 -0.45 16.49 5.68
C ILE A 599 0.73 17.27 6.28
N LYS A 600 0.82 18.60 6.07
CA LYS A 600 1.80 19.48 6.73
C LYS A 600 1.68 19.39 8.24
N ASN A 601 0.47 19.49 8.78
CA ASN A 601 0.22 19.40 10.22
C ASN A 601 0.65 18.05 10.83
N ARG A 602 0.38 16.93 10.15
CA ARG A 602 0.85 15.59 10.55
C ARG A 602 2.38 15.47 10.50
N LEU A 603 2.97 15.73 9.32
CA LEU A 603 4.39 15.56 9.07
C LEU A 603 5.25 16.54 9.87
N LYS A 604 4.71 17.68 10.31
CA LYS A 604 5.42 18.64 11.17
C LYS A 604 5.88 18.02 12.49
N ILE A 605 5.04 17.21 13.13
CA ILE A 605 5.40 16.47 14.35
C ILE A 605 6.29 15.26 14.00
N GLU A 606 5.92 14.47 12.99
CA GLU A 606 6.68 13.28 12.56
C GLU A 606 8.14 13.62 12.19
N ASN A 607 8.35 14.68 11.40
CA ASN A 607 9.69 15.13 11.00
C ASN A 607 10.51 15.67 12.19
N ALA A 608 9.87 16.25 13.21
CA ALA A 608 10.56 16.72 14.40
C ALA A 608 11.07 15.54 15.25
N ILE A 609 10.26 14.48 15.40
CA ILE A 609 10.63 13.24 16.09
C ILE A 609 11.72 12.50 15.31
N LEU A 610 11.54 12.31 13.99
CA LEU A 610 12.53 11.65 13.11
C LEU A 610 13.86 12.41 13.07
N LYS A 611 13.85 13.74 13.15
CA LYS A 611 15.08 14.54 13.28
C LYS A 611 15.77 14.29 14.63
N GLY A 612 15.02 14.19 15.72
CA GLY A 612 15.54 13.79 17.03
C GLY A 612 16.19 12.40 16.99
N LEU A 613 15.49 11.40 16.45
CA LEU A 613 16.01 10.04 16.25
C LEU A 613 17.32 10.04 15.45
N HIS A 614 17.35 10.66 14.27
CA HIS A 614 18.56 10.68 13.43
C HIS A 614 19.74 11.45 14.07
N GLN A 615 19.46 12.43 14.93
CA GLN A 615 20.49 13.22 15.62
C GLN A 615 21.10 12.50 16.83
N TYR A 616 20.34 11.60 17.48
CA TYR A 616 20.75 10.91 18.71
C TYR A 616 20.92 9.39 18.57
N SER A 617 20.68 8.83 17.38
CA SER A 617 20.87 7.41 17.10
C SER A 617 22.30 6.94 17.45
N PRO A 618 22.48 5.89 18.27
CA PRO A 618 23.80 5.29 18.50
C PRO A 618 24.38 4.80 17.16
N ALA A 619 25.69 4.96 16.99
CA ALA A 619 26.37 4.90 15.68
C ALA A 619 26.57 3.47 15.13
N VAL A 620 25.47 2.73 14.91
CA VAL A 620 25.47 1.34 14.42
C VAL A 620 24.58 1.19 13.17
N SER A 621 24.94 1.88 12.08
CA SER A 621 24.42 1.62 10.73
C SER A 621 25.26 2.31 9.64
N PRO A 622 26.17 1.59 8.94
CA PRO A 622 27.03 2.17 7.90
C PRO A 622 26.29 2.83 6.73
N ALA A 623 25.03 2.45 6.49
CA ALA A 623 24.21 3.00 5.41
C ALA A 623 23.89 4.50 5.58
N GLN A 624 23.67 4.98 6.82
CA GLN A 624 23.13 6.33 7.06
C GLN A 624 24.19 7.44 7.06
N SER A 625 25.44 7.11 7.39
CA SER A 625 26.56 8.08 7.45
C SER A 625 26.84 8.78 6.11
N ARG A 626 26.55 8.12 4.98
CA ARG A 626 26.79 8.64 3.62
C ARG A 626 25.96 9.87 3.25
N ARG A 627 24.92 10.24 4.01
CA ARG A 627 24.12 11.45 3.77
C ARG A 627 24.88 12.77 4.01
N SER A 628 26.08 12.73 4.62
CA SER A 628 26.82 13.94 5.08
C SER A 628 28.27 14.11 4.55
N ARG A 629 28.81 13.21 3.72
CA ARG A 629 30.18 13.38 3.15
C ARG A 629 30.25 12.96 1.69
N GLY A 630 30.63 13.92 0.83
CA GLY A 630 30.97 13.66 -0.56
C GLY A 630 32.46 13.35 -0.74
N HIS A 631 32.75 12.57 -1.80
CA HIS A 631 34.07 12.21 -2.34
C HIS A 631 35.03 11.34 -1.50
N ALA A 632 35.92 10.68 -2.28
CA ALA A 632 37.16 9.97 -1.95
C ALA A 632 37.10 8.55 -1.32
N SER A 633 37.69 7.60 -2.07
CA SER A 633 38.36 6.34 -1.66
C SER A 633 37.61 5.23 -0.89
N LYS A 634 37.86 3.98 -1.32
CA LYS A 634 37.59 2.74 -0.54
C LYS A 634 38.69 2.53 0.52
N PRO A 635 38.39 1.79 1.60
CA PRO A 635 39.12 0.55 1.85
C PRO A 635 38.19 -0.66 2.09
N SER A 636 38.79 -1.79 2.49
CA SER A 636 38.18 -3.12 2.65
C SER A 636 37.28 -3.28 3.88
N ASP A 637 36.44 -4.32 3.86
CA ASP A 637 35.44 -4.63 4.89
C ASP A 637 35.98 -5.65 5.92
N PRO A 638 35.99 -5.35 7.23
CA PRO A 638 36.49 -6.25 8.27
C PRO A 638 35.58 -7.48 8.53
N MET A 639 34.48 -7.65 7.80
CA MET A 639 33.63 -8.84 7.93
C MET A 639 34.25 -10.13 7.34
N VAL A 640 35.34 -10.04 6.57
CA VAL A 640 36.06 -11.20 6.02
C VAL A 640 36.69 -12.05 7.12
N GLU A 641 37.37 -11.41 8.08
CA GLU A 641 38.19 -12.04 9.13
C GLU A 641 37.37 -12.86 10.17
N ARG A 642 36.04 -12.89 10.06
CA ARG A 642 35.13 -13.60 10.98
C ARG A 642 34.43 -14.82 10.38
N LEU A 643 34.68 -15.14 9.10
CA LEU A 643 34.06 -16.29 8.43
C LEU A 643 34.97 -17.53 8.36
N ASP A 644 36.29 -17.35 8.41
CA ASP A 644 37.26 -18.45 8.22
C ASP A 644 37.42 -19.39 9.44
N HIS A 645 36.77 -19.10 10.57
CA HIS A 645 36.85 -19.91 11.80
C HIS A 645 35.71 -20.96 11.99
N ASN A 646 34.84 -21.17 11.00
CA ASN A 646 33.71 -22.11 11.10
C ASN A 646 33.62 -23.15 9.97
N LEU A 647 34.77 -23.54 9.39
CA LEU A 647 34.89 -24.68 8.50
C LEU A 647 35.90 -25.68 9.10
N PRO A 648 35.56 -26.97 9.26
CA PRO A 648 36.51 -27.96 9.74
C PRO A 648 37.53 -28.29 8.64
N ASP A 649 38.82 -28.21 8.98
CA ASP A 649 39.91 -28.55 8.08
C ASP A 649 39.79 -29.98 7.56
N ARG A 650 40.00 -30.15 6.25
CA ARG A 650 39.92 -31.43 5.57
C ARG A 650 41.29 -31.91 5.14
N GLN A 651 42.07 -32.38 6.11
CA GLN A 651 43.32 -33.10 5.82
C GLN A 651 43.03 -34.33 4.93
N PRO A 652 43.81 -34.57 3.87
CA PRO A 652 43.88 -35.86 3.22
C PRO A 652 44.87 -36.77 3.95
N ASP A 653 44.57 -38.06 4.09
CA ASP A 653 45.30 -39.10 3.34
C ASP A 653 44.94 -40.55 3.70
N ASN A 654 45.28 -41.44 2.75
CA ASN A 654 45.59 -42.87 2.89
C ASN A 654 44.48 -43.91 3.12
N LYS A 655 44.91 -45.17 2.98
CA LYS A 655 44.17 -46.40 2.67
C LYS A 655 44.28 -47.42 3.82
N GLU A 656 43.83 -48.64 3.53
CA GLU A 656 44.11 -49.90 4.24
C GLU A 656 43.36 -50.08 5.58
N ASP A 657 43.02 -51.30 6.02
CA ASP A 657 42.50 -52.48 5.30
C ASP A 657 41.85 -53.42 6.36
N LEU A 658 41.21 -54.54 5.95
CA LEU A 658 40.81 -55.66 6.84
C LEU A 658 39.80 -55.31 7.98
N SER A 659 39.42 -56.23 8.89
CA SER A 659 38.67 -57.48 8.63
C SER A 659 37.97 -58.02 9.90
N ASP A 660 36.69 -58.39 9.76
CA ASP A 660 35.94 -59.48 10.42
C ASP A 660 35.80 -59.65 11.98
N SER A 661 34.67 -60.27 12.35
CA SER A 661 34.39 -61.10 13.54
C SER A 661 34.17 -60.53 14.98
N SER A 662 32.98 -60.85 15.53
CA SER A 662 32.63 -61.15 16.95
C SER A 662 32.87 -60.12 18.08
N GLY A 663 32.06 -60.07 19.16
CA GLY A 663 30.86 -60.83 19.53
C GLY A 663 30.43 -60.58 21.00
N ILE A 664 29.47 -61.37 21.52
CA ILE A 664 28.99 -61.44 22.93
C ILE A 664 28.15 -60.20 23.38
N ASP A 665 26.83 -60.27 23.63
CA ASP A 665 26.03 -60.97 24.66
C ASP A 665 26.01 -60.26 26.05
N SER A 666 24.91 -60.19 26.84
CA SER A 666 23.59 -60.86 26.75
C SER A 666 22.49 -60.14 27.58
N ASN A 667 21.23 -60.62 27.47
CA ASN A 667 20.14 -60.60 28.48
C ASN A 667 19.49 -59.24 28.85
N VAL A 668 18.16 -59.09 29.06
CA VAL A 668 16.97 -59.99 29.02
C VAL A 668 15.69 -59.09 28.92
N SER A 669 14.44 -59.47 28.60
CA SER A 669 13.75 -60.72 28.23
C SER A 669 12.63 -60.41 27.18
N SER A 670 11.97 -61.38 26.53
CA SER A 670 10.60 -61.92 26.85
C SER A 670 9.55 -60.86 27.29
N ARG A 671 8.29 -60.80 26.82
CA ARG A 671 7.34 -61.72 26.12
C ARG A 671 6.22 -60.82 25.52
N ASP A 672 5.33 -61.20 24.60
CA ASP A 672 5.22 -62.29 23.62
C ASP A 672 4.21 -61.83 22.54
N SER A 673 4.02 -62.57 21.44
CA SER A 673 3.10 -62.19 20.35
C SER A 673 1.85 -63.07 20.28
N SER A 674 0.74 -62.54 19.76
CA SER A 674 -0.30 -63.38 19.15
C SER A 674 -0.90 -62.71 17.91
N ARG A 675 -1.22 -63.55 16.91
CA ARG A 675 -1.55 -63.16 15.53
C ARG A 675 -2.72 -64.00 15.06
N LEU A 676 -3.80 -63.37 14.58
CA LEU A 676 -4.88 -64.06 13.88
C LEU A 676 -5.27 -63.34 12.59
N GLN A 677 -5.38 -64.14 11.54
CA GLN A 677 -6.11 -63.91 10.29
C GLN A 677 -7.05 -65.12 10.10
N PRO A 678 -7.86 -65.16 9.03
CA PRO A 678 -8.89 -64.19 8.67
C PRO A 678 -10.27 -64.88 8.63
N SER A 679 -11.36 -64.12 8.45
CA SER A 679 -12.65 -64.73 8.10
C SER A 679 -13.30 -64.03 6.91
N SER A 680 -13.76 -64.84 5.95
CA SER A 680 -14.43 -64.40 4.74
C SER A 680 -15.94 -64.47 4.91
N ASN A 681 -16.66 -63.43 4.50
CA ASN A 681 -18.07 -63.59 4.13
C ASN A 681 -18.55 -62.48 3.19
N ARG A 682 -18.91 -62.87 1.97
CA ARG A 682 -19.68 -62.01 1.05
C ARG A 682 -21.15 -62.08 1.46
N ARG A 683 -21.80 -60.93 1.76
CA ARG A 683 -23.26 -60.78 1.63
C ARG A 683 -23.66 -59.34 1.34
N ASN A 684 -24.71 -59.19 0.55
CA ASN A 684 -25.14 -57.90 -0.01
C ASN A 684 -25.59 -56.92 1.07
N ARG A 685 -25.21 -55.64 0.94
CA ARG A 685 -25.93 -54.53 1.57
C ARG A 685 -26.68 -53.72 0.51
N ARG A 686 -28.01 -53.64 0.69
CA ARG A 686 -28.91 -52.76 -0.07
C ARG A 686 -28.61 -51.30 0.27
N ARG A 687 -29.11 -50.38 -0.58
CA ARG A 687 -29.21 -48.95 -0.24
C ARG A 687 -29.91 -48.79 1.11
N SER A 688 -29.34 -47.97 1.99
CA SER A 688 -30.01 -47.46 3.18
C SER A 688 -30.16 -45.95 3.01
N THR A 689 -31.37 -45.42 3.23
CA THR A 689 -31.66 -43.99 3.16
C THR A 689 -31.16 -43.29 4.42
N GLY A 690 -30.22 -42.35 4.27
CA GLY A 690 -29.72 -41.54 5.39
C GLY A 690 -30.84 -40.77 6.07
N ASN A 691 -30.94 -40.87 7.39
CA ASN A 691 -32.06 -40.32 8.15
C ASN A 691 -31.79 -38.84 8.47
N ILE A 692 -32.53 -37.92 7.83
CA ILE A 692 -32.27 -36.47 7.82
C ILE A 692 -32.13 -35.90 9.24
N PHE A 693 -32.90 -36.40 10.21
CA PHE A 693 -32.83 -36.01 11.62
C PHE A 693 -31.43 -36.21 12.26
N GLN A 694 -30.68 -37.21 11.82
CA GLN A 694 -29.35 -37.51 12.37
C GLN A 694 -28.29 -36.54 11.85
N GLU A 695 -28.44 -36.06 10.61
CA GLU A 695 -27.58 -35.01 10.05
C GLU A 695 -27.94 -33.64 10.62
N MET A 696 -29.24 -33.32 10.75
CA MET A 696 -29.70 -32.09 11.41
C MET A 696 -29.21 -32.00 12.86
N ARG A 697 -29.26 -33.09 13.63
CA ARG A 697 -28.76 -33.13 15.02
C ARG A 697 -27.24 -32.97 15.11
N ARG A 698 -26.52 -33.29 14.04
CA ARG A 698 -25.06 -33.09 13.93
C ARG A 698 -24.71 -31.65 13.51
N GLN A 699 -25.53 -31.03 12.67
CA GLN A 699 -25.39 -29.62 12.29
C GLN A 699 -25.83 -28.66 13.41
N SER A 700 -26.88 -28.99 14.19
CA SER A 700 -27.34 -28.15 15.30
C SER A 700 -26.31 -28.00 16.42
N ALA A 701 -25.37 -28.94 16.55
CA ALA A 701 -24.25 -28.85 17.49
C ALA A 701 -23.22 -27.76 17.10
N VAL A 702 -23.22 -27.31 15.85
CA VAL A 702 -22.31 -26.26 15.34
C VAL A 702 -22.91 -24.85 15.52
N PHE A 703 -24.19 -24.74 15.90
CA PHE A 703 -24.89 -23.45 16.02
C PHE A 703 -24.87 -22.83 17.43
N PHE A 704 -24.25 -23.49 18.42
CA PHE A 704 -24.33 -23.09 19.84
C PHE A 704 -23.00 -23.13 20.62
N ASP A 705 -21.87 -23.29 19.94
CA ASP A 705 -20.53 -23.27 20.56
C ASP A 705 -19.52 -22.49 19.69
N ASP A 706 -19.86 -21.22 19.42
CA ASP A 706 -18.89 -20.21 18.94
C ASP A 706 -18.08 -19.73 20.16
N SER A 707 -17.06 -20.50 20.55
CA SER A 707 -16.25 -20.21 21.74
C SER A 707 -15.37 -18.94 21.62
N ASP A 708 -15.27 -18.34 20.43
CA ASP A 708 -14.41 -17.19 20.08
C ASP A 708 -15.08 -15.81 20.31
N LEU A 709 -16.25 -15.73 20.95
CA LEU A 709 -17.06 -14.50 21.04
C LEU A 709 -16.93 -13.68 22.35
N TYR A 710 -16.13 -14.12 23.32
CA TYR A 710 -15.86 -13.38 24.57
C TYR A 710 -14.37 -13.40 24.95
N ALA A 711 -13.61 -12.43 24.43
CA ALA A 711 -12.20 -12.26 24.75
C ALA A 711 -11.74 -10.78 24.70
N GLU A 712 -12.17 -9.96 25.65
CA GLU A 712 -11.39 -8.85 26.24
C GLU A 712 -12.06 -8.32 27.54
N ASP A 713 -11.25 -7.72 28.42
CA ASP A 713 -11.55 -7.10 29.73
C ASP A 713 -12.15 -7.97 30.89
N ASP A 714 -11.69 -7.86 32.15
CA ASP A 714 -10.35 -7.52 32.66
C ASP A 714 -10.08 -8.15 34.07
N LYS A 715 -8.92 -7.85 34.68
CA LYS A 715 -8.29 -8.46 35.88
C LYS A 715 -9.05 -8.30 37.23
N LYS A 716 -8.57 -9.13 38.19
CA LYS A 716 -8.57 -9.01 39.68
C LYS A 716 -9.81 -9.47 40.47
N ALA A 717 -9.66 -10.63 41.12
CA ALA A 717 -9.66 -10.73 42.58
C ALA A 717 -8.78 -11.93 43.01
N GLU A 718 -8.14 -11.81 44.17
CA GLU A 718 -7.19 -12.78 44.81
C GLU A 718 -5.87 -13.06 44.04
#